data_AF-A0A524Q7I1-F1
#
_entry.id   AF-A0A524Q7I1-F1
#
_cell.length_a   1.000
_cell.length_b   1.000
_cell.length_c   1.000
_cell.angle_alpha   90.00
_cell.angle_beta   90.00
_cell.angle_gamma   90.00
#
_symmetry.space_group_name_H-M   'P 1'
#
loop_
_entity.id
_entity.type
_entity.pdbx_description
1 polymer ?
#
loop_
_entity_poly.entity_id
_entity_poly.type
_entity_poly.pdbx_seq_one_letter_code
_entity_poly.pdbx_strand_id
1 'polypeptide(L)'
;MKDSTVAEEQSFLQNIKIDISRSFKLAPYERLTFHRILGILKSDVGMNILTRELERGPETRSSAISALSGFEKPEALAALAAFIDQDITDAERIMIFETLKKRGGTEHVRGIIEFINGAGEHQNSTECIAAAFDALRAAGGDSEDVMGFLTSNINSERADPQIRCLSIEALSSFKSITEFESILKKGDDDQCHAAYRAIYTLAADLADRAVRSKSEDDRLFTYSPDSEDRIVLEIRVLLGKMTHNFDGYSNRTKNAFICAMMACNHREHLIYTMKALTSGDVDLVGMVLYSLHVNVTRLRDPDKLFRSLIAFSTELNRFNEMIVDIFLKYFRSPIDNRPFNLLKDKLYSYIVVTLETYFETYRKEFMITDVIEKGLPESFQRIRVFMLNNCSPDVKKDILSFLTGEDSAMVKHLMMSMGRTITHLDGTDIDDFTLLIEVLLDKDKKSRENSAARLEDLNFEKLYLRNRLCRLCNIIGALHIEEAASILVNIYNYLKKYPDREILDATVLALSTLNYSYMLGEIEVMITTGDAEEQKSALRLLSLFTEQRSLNMTLELLKNRVGEDSMIVESAVTMLLDRDISGNITAVQIFKGIIVNNMNPAIRGMAVLGIGQCGFDADIDFLNDLFYKMSGDDQKDAIVRAIATIAAHSPSYNKRQLIRYLQEYLKDPGIRVRIYSCLLLARLGNKDALRVIRDMLVIKNKSIQRDILTLLGDLRSIEFSFFLLSLLKEEYGISKDIIPVMVKLPVEDMKEIDGFVVNIFRKYEAPVVEGIQSVPDEKKAMSIEGLREEKVTILNIIISEKSLRTGDQSIPDLINLNLRIKSLLSEPIRQHGGTVTKMSNENVVAFFADARSAASSAIAVVKLMRDFNIGKVESRRIDLYPQLLTETVKIVNEEILEFPFRLVNDFGSYPVRNRIIIDGETMEILSEFFSIRVIPEPVRTMSGCALRCYELLDPVNFIRLSEDIIKSLREEEERRERKKLEIDAELKKLKRERGGSSSVEIMRGLDDIGQMLHGQLDEIDRYVQKRSTDRELIKNVRKLLTNVHNLYRVEISRLIVD
;
A
#
# COMPACT_ATOMS: atom_id res chain seq x y z
N MET A 1 -35.95 32.34 29.69
CA MET A 1 -35.53 31.74 28.40
C MET A 1 -34.35 30.79 28.54
N LYS A 2 -33.36 30.99 29.42
CA LYS A 2 -32.32 29.98 29.71
C LYS A 2 -32.85 28.76 30.51
N ASP A 3 -33.81 28.98 31.41
CA ASP A 3 -34.37 27.90 32.24
C ASP A 3 -35.43 27.03 31.54
N SER A 4 -36.06 27.54 30.48
CA SER A 4 -37.03 26.76 29.69
C SER A 4 -36.34 25.78 28.74
N THR A 5 -35.16 26.13 28.21
CA THR A 5 -34.41 25.25 27.30
C THR A 5 -33.72 24.09 28.01
N VAL A 6 -33.30 24.25 29.28
CA VAL A 6 -32.70 23.16 30.08
C VAL A 6 -33.76 22.12 30.48
N ALA A 7 -34.99 22.56 30.74
CA ALA A 7 -36.10 21.67 31.08
C ALA A 7 -36.57 20.82 29.88
N GLU A 8 -36.55 21.37 28.66
CA GLU A 8 -36.85 20.64 27.43
C GLU A 8 -35.78 19.58 27.09
N GLU A 9 -34.49 19.89 27.31
CA GLU A 9 -33.35 18.95 27.12
C GLU A 9 -33.43 17.75 28.07
N GLN A 10 -33.68 18.00 29.36
CA GLN A 10 -33.82 16.93 30.35
C GLN A 10 -35.04 16.04 30.07
N SER A 11 -36.16 16.62 29.63
CA SER A 11 -37.37 15.89 29.23
C SER A 11 -37.14 15.02 27.98
N PHE A 12 -36.42 15.54 26.98
CA PHE A 12 -36.13 14.82 25.74
C PHE A 12 -35.16 13.66 25.93
N LEU A 13 -34.04 13.88 26.62
CA LEU A 13 -33.08 12.83 26.94
C LEU A 13 -33.71 11.73 27.79
N GLN A 14 -34.61 12.08 28.73
CA GLN A 14 -35.39 11.12 29.49
C GLN A 14 -36.32 10.29 28.60
N ASN A 15 -37.00 10.90 27.62
CA ASN A 15 -37.87 10.17 26.69
C ASN A 15 -37.07 9.14 25.86
N ILE A 16 -35.91 9.52 25.31
CA ILE A 16 -35.02 8.60 24.58
C ILE A 16 -34.59 7.44 25.49
N LYS A 17 -34.14 7.73 26.72
CA LYS A 17 -33.74 6.69 27.68
C LYS A 17 -34.88 5.73 28.03
N ILE A 18 -36.11 6.24 28.17
CA ILE A 18 -37.30 5.43 28.45
C ILE A 18 -37.62 4.54 27.24
N ASP A 19 -37.58 5.08 26.03
CA ASP A 19 -37.82 4.33 24.79
C ASP A 19 -36.77 3.24 24.59
N ILE A 20 -35.49 3.55 24.81
CA ILE A 20 -34.38 2.60 24.75
C ILE A 20 -34.56 1.50 25.83
N SER A 21 -34.82 1.89 27.08
CA SER A 21 -35.02 0.94 28.18
C SER A 21 -36.17 -0.04 27.92
N ARG A 22 -37.23 0.38 27.22
CA ARG A 22 -38.37 -0.47 26.85
C ARG A 22 -38.12 -1.35 25.62
N SER A 23 -37.22 -0.96 24.73
CA SER A 23 -37.07 -1.59 23.41
C SER A 23 -35.92 -2.59 23.30
N PHE A 24 -34.81 -2.38 24.01
CA PHE A 24 -33.71 -3.34 24.03
C PHE A 24 -34.13 -4.64 24.72
N LYS A 25 -33.80 -5.79 24.14
CA LYS A 25 -34.09 -7.12 24.71
C LYS A 25 -32.82 -7.86 25.14
N LEU A 26 -31.67 -7.22 24.98
CA LEU A 26 -30.35 -7.83 25.18
C LEU A 26 -30.14 -9.04 24.25
N ALA A 27 -30.63 -8.91 23.00
CA ALA A 27 -30.39 -9.90 21.96
C ALA A 27 -28.89 -10.06 21.70
N PRO A 28 -28.41 -11.19 21.12
CA PRO A 28 -26.98 -11.44 21.01
C PRO A 28 -26.17 -10.30 20.36
N TYR A 29 -26.66 -9.69 19.26
CA TYR A 29 -26.02 -8.53 18.64
C TYR A 29 -25.92 -7.31 19.58
N GLU A 30 -27.01 -6.98 20.27
CA GLU A 30 -27.07 -5.87 21.24
C GLU A 30 -26.08 -6.11 22.38
N ARG A 31 -26.02 -7.35 22.87
CA ARG A 31 -25.16 -7.79 23.98
C ARG A 31 -23.67 -7.65 23.66
N LEU A 32 -23.22 -8.17 22.52
CA LEU A 32 -21.83 -8.05 22.06
C LEU A 32 -21.45 -6.57 21.83
N THR A 33 -22.39 -5.77 21.35
CA THR A 33 -22.17 -4.33 21.16
C THR A 33 -22.02 -3.62 22.50
N PHE A 34 -22.83 -3.96 23.50
CA PHE A 34 -22.73 -3.41 24.84
C PHE A 34 -21.44 -3.82 25.57
N HIS A 35 -20.90 -5.02 25.34
CA HIS A 35 -19.57 -5.38 25.88
C HIS A 35 -18.50 -4.38 25.47
N ARG A 36 -18.50 -3.96 24.20
CA ARG A 36 -17.56 -2.97 23.69
C ARG A 36 -17.73 -1.61 24.34
N ILE A 37 -18.98 -1.22 24.62
CA ILE A 37 -19.31 0.05 25.28
C ILE A 37 -18.81 0.04 26.74
N LEU A 38 -19.01 -1.05 27.47
CA LEU A 38 -18.46 -1.24 28.83
C LEU A 38 -16.92 -1.20 28.83
N GLY A 39 -16.29 -1.69 27.76
CA GLY A 39 -14.85 -1.63 27.55
C GLY A 39 -14.27 -0.22 27.31
N ILE A 40 -15.11 0.81 27.06
CA ILE A 40 -14.65 2.19 26.84
C ILE A 40 -14.23 2.83 28.16
N LEU A 41 -15.17 2.94 29.12
CA LEU A 41 -14.95 3.61 30.40
C LEU A 41 -14.18 2.74 31.39
N LYS A 42 -14.29 1.41 31.25
CA LYS A 42 -13.63 0.43 32.11
C LYS A 42 -14.03 0.55 33.59
N SER A 43 -15.33 0.74 33.85
CA SER A 43 -15.88 0.86 35.20
C SER A 43 -15.83 -0.47 35.97
N ASP A 44 -15.77 -0.42 37.31
CA ASP A 44 -15.81 -1.61 38.18
C ASP A 44 -17.05 -2.47 37.94
N VAL A 45 -18.19 -1.81 37.75
CA VAL A 45 -19.47 -2.49 37.53
C VAL A 45 -19.49 -3.13 36.15
N GLY A 46 -18.97 -2.45 35.12
CA GLY A 46 -18.81 -3.01 33.77
C GLY A 46 -17.89 -4.22 33.76
N MET A 47 -16.76 -4.17 34.48
CA MET A 47 -15.86 -5.30 34.67
C MET A 47 -16.59 -6.51 35.27
N ASN A 48 -17.32 -6.31 36.38
CA ASN A 48 -18.06 -7.39 37.05
C ASN A 48 -19.19 -7.99 36.19
N ILE A 49 -19.75 -7.23 35.25
CA ILE A 49 -20.68 -7.77 34.25
C ILE A 49 -19.90 -8.64 33.26
N LEU A 50 -18.85 -8.10 32.65
CA LEU A 50 -18.03 -8.82 31.66
C LEU A 50 -17.42 -10.11 32.22
N THR A 51 -16.98 -10.12 33.49
CA THR A 51 -16.47 -11.33 34.15
C THR A 51 -17.53 -12.43 34.27
N ARG A 52 -18.80 -12.07 34.53
CA ARG A 52 -19.91 -13.03 34.54
C ARG A 52 -20.25 -13.54 33.14
N GLU A 53 -20.06 -12.70 32.13
CA GLU A 53 -20.29 -13.06 30.72
C GLU A 53 -19.29 -14.09 30.19
N LEU A 54 -18.15 -14.31 30.86
CA LEU A 54 -17.17 -15.34 30.52
C LEU A 54 -17.74 -16.76 30.64
N GLU A 55 -18.72 -17.00 31.51
CA GLU A 55 -19.32 -18.32 31.73
C GLU A 55 -20.39 -18.69 30.69
N ARG A 56 -20.73 -17.76 29.79
CA ARG A 56 -21.75 -17.97 28.74
C ARG A 56 -21.19 -18.68 27.51
N GLY A 57 -22.02 -18.82 26.47
CA GLY A 57 -21.64 -19.45 25.21
C GLY A 57 -20.43 -18.78 24.52
N PRO A 58 -19.80 -19.48 23.56
CA PRO A 58 -18.51 -19.09 22.98
C PRO A 58 -18.50 -17.68 22.38
N GLU A 59 -19.56 -17.27 21.68
CA GLU A 59 -19.66 -15.90 21.12
C GLU A 59 -19.61 -14.80 22.18
N THR A 60 -20.33 -15.03 23.27
CA THR A 60 -20.47 -14.03 24.34
C THR A 60 -19.18 -13.95 25.15
N ARG A 61 -18.55 -15.10 25.37
CA ARG A 61 -17.26 -15.23 26.05
C ARG A 61 -16.12 -14.58 25.25
N SER A 62 -15.98 -14.87 23.95
CA SER A 62 -14.97 -14.24 23.09
C SER A 62 -15.05 -12.71 23.13
N SER A 63 -16.26 -12.15 22.98
CA SER A 63 -16.47 -10.71 23.07
C SER A 63 -16.15 -10.15 24.45
N ALA A 64 -16.46 -10.88 25.53
CA ALA A 64 -16.14 -10.47 26.89
C ALA A 64 -14.63 -10.49 27.16
N ILE A 65 -13.91 -11.52 26.70
CA ILE A 65 -12.44 -11.60 26.75
C ILE A 65 -11.82 -10.41 26.03
N SER A 66 -12.30 -10.12 24.82
CA SER A 66 -11.82 -8.98 24.02
C SER A 66 -12.00 -7.65 24.77
N ALA A 67 -13.16 -7.41 25.39
CA ALA A 67 -13.41 -6.21 26.18
C ALA A 67 -12.56 -6.15 27.47
N LEU A 68 -12.46 -7.27 28.20
CA LEU A 68 -11.69 -7.38 29.45
C LEU A 68 -10.19 -7.19 29.24
N SER A 69 -9.63 -7.58 28.09
CA SER A 69 -8.23 -7.35 27.74
C SER A 69 -7.83 -5.87 27.81
N GLY A 70 -8.81 -4.95 27.68
CA GLY A 70 -8.59 -3.51 27.82
C GLY A 70 -8.41 -3.02 29.26
N PHE A 71 -8.82 -3.78 30.28
CA PHE A 71 -8.86 -3.36 31.69
C PHE A 71 -7.50 -3.51 32.39
N GLU A 72 -7.04 -2.46 33.07
CA GLU A 72 -5.74 -2.45 33.76
C GLU A 72 -5.77 -3.02 35.19
N LYS A 73 -6.93 -3.50 35.64
CA LYS A 73 -7.11 -3.98 37.02
C LYS A 73 -6.64 -5.43 37.20
N PRO A 74 -5.98 -5.78 38.32
CA PRO A 74 -5.56 -7.15 38.61
C PRO A 74 -6.70 -8.16 38.62
N GLU A 75 -7.90 -7.76 39.03
CA GLU A 75 -9.08 -8.65 39.08
C GLU A 75 -9.50 -9.13 37.68
N ALA A 76 -9.43 -8.26 36.67
CA ALA A 76 -9.71 -8.64 35.29
C ALA A 76 -8.65 -9.62 34.76
N LEU A 77 -7.38 -9.40 35.10
CA LEU A 77 -6.29 -10.29 34.69
C LEU A 77 -6.41 -11.67 35.34
N ALA A 78 -6.74 -11.73 36.64
CA ALA A 78 -6.98 -12.98 37.35
C ALA A 78 -8.16 -13.75 36.78
N ALA A 79 -9.26 -13.05 36.45
CA ALA A 79 -10.42 -13.66 35.80
C ALA A 79 -10.08 -14.26 34.44
N LEU A 80 -9.28 -13.57 33.60
CA LEU A 80 -8.82 -14.08 32.31
C LEU A 80 -7.85 -15.27 32.46
N ALA A 81 -6.91 -15.19 33.41
CA ALA A 81 -5.92 -16.24 33.65
C ALA A 81 -6.58 -17.57 34.09
N ALA A 82 -7.69 -17.53 34.82
CA ALA A 82 -8.44 -18.71 35.25
C ALA A 82 -9.07 -19.52 34.10
N PHE A 83 -9.13 -18.97 32.88
CA PHE A 83 -9.68 -19.64 31.70
C PHE A 83 -8.62 -20.34 30.84
N ILE A 84 -7.32 -20.21 31.14
CA ILE A 84 -6.25 -20.83 30.34
C ILE A 84 -6.41 -22.36 30.28
N ASP A 85 -6.74 -22.96 31.43
CA ASP A 85 -6.89 -24.42 31.59
C ASP A 85 -8.31 -24.93 31.25
N GLN A 86 -9.20 -24.04 30.80
CA GLN A 86 -10.57 -24.41 30.41
C GLN A 86 -10.65 -24.77 28.92
N ASP A 87 -11.80 -25.36 28.54
CA ASP A 87 -12.13 -25.67 27.15
C ASP A 87 -12.57 -24.40 26.42
N ILE A 88 -11.58 -23.67 25.92
CA ILE A 88 -11.72 -22.43 25.15
C ILE A 88 -10.98 -22.56 23.82
N THR A 89 -11.40 -21.77 22.84
CA THR A 89 -10.81 -21.77 21.51
C THR A 89 -9.37 -21.20 21.53
N ASP A 90 -8.54 -21.61 20.57
CA ASP A 90 -7.17 -21.09 20.44
C ASP A 90 -7.14 -19.55 20.28
N ALA A 91 -8.14 -18.98 19.60
CA ALA A 91 -8.27 -17.53 19.46
C ALA A 91 -8.48 -16.83 20.81
N GLU A 92 -9.31 -17.40 21.69
CA GLU A 92 -9.53 -16.91 23.05
C GLU A 92 -8.24 -17.01 23.89
N ARG A 93 -7.52 -18.15 23.80
CA ARG A 93 -6.24 -18.36 24.52
C ARG A 93 -5.17 -17.37 24.09
N ILE A 94 -5.01 -17.12 22.79
CA ILE A 94 -4.03 -16.16 22.28
C ILE A 94 -4.31 -14.75 22.84
N MET A 95 -5.58 -14.33 22.92
CA MET A 95 -5.94 -13.03 23.52
C MET A 95 -5.56 -12.96 25.00
N ILE A 96 -5.74 -14.06 25.75
CA ILE A 96 -5.35 -14.14 27.17
C ILE A 96 -3.82 -14.06 27.29
N PHE A 97 -3.07 -14.82 26.50
CA PHE A 97 -1.59 -14.79 26.53
C PHE A 97 -1.02 -13.42 26.13
N GLU A 98 -1.58 -12.75 25.11
CA GLU A 98 -1.16 -11.39 24.75
C GLU A 98 -1.48 -10.36 25.86
N THR A 99 -2.54 -10.58 26.63
CA THR A 99 -2.85 -9.76 27.81
C THR A 99 -1.84 -10.02 28.93
N LEU A 100 -1.50 -11.29 29.20
CA LEU A 100 -0.48 -11.69 30.17
C LEU A 100 0.92 -11.22 29.79
N LYS A 101 1.28 -11.23 28.51
CA LYS A 101 2.55 -10.67 28.02
C LYS A 101 2.71 -9.19 28.37
N LYS A 102 1.62 -8.42 28.33
CA LYS A 102 1.63 -6.97 28.61
C LYS A 102 1.57 -6.62 30.08
N ARG A 103 0.89 -7.44 30.90
CA ARG A 103 0.51 -7.09 32.29
C ARG A 103 0.77 -8.18 33.33
N GLY A 104 1.14 -9.38 32.91
CA GLY A 104 1.36 -10.51 33.80
C GLY A 104 2.63 -10.40 34.62
N GLY A 105 2.62 -11.04 35.79
CA GLY A 105 3.77 -11.20 36.67
C GLY A 105 4.09 -12.66 36.97
N THR A 106 4.97 -12.88 37.95
CA THR A 106 5.47 -14.20 38.34
C THR A 106 4.39 -15.16 38.82
N GLU A 107 3.27 -14.65 39.34
CA GLU A 107 2.10 -15.43 39.79
C GLU A 107 1.40 -16.22 38.67
N HIS A 108 1.53 -15.80 37.40
CA HIS A 108 0.91 -16.47 36.26
C HIS A 108 1.83 -17.47 35.56
N VAL A 109 3.13 -17.45 35.86
CA VAL A 109 4.16 -18.28 35.22
C VAL A 109 3.82 -19.76 35.31
N ARG A 110 3.34 -20.22 36.48
CA ARG A 110 3.03 -21.63 36.71
C ARG A 110 1.95 -22.14 35.75
N GLY A 111 0.85 -21.39 35.59
CA GLY A 111 -0.24 -21.77 34.68
C GLY A 111 0.21 -21.80 33.22
N ILE A 112 1.09 -20.88 32.81
CA ILE A 112 1.67 -20.88 31.45
C ILE A 112 2.56 -22.11 31.22
N ILE A 113 3.39 -22.50 32.21
CA ILE A 113 4.24 -23.70 32.12
C ILE A 113 3.39 -24.98 32.05
N GLU A 114 2.34 -25.08 32.87
CA GLU A 114 1.42 -26.22 32.87
C GLU A 114 0.73 -26.37 31.50
N PHE A 115 0.27 -25.26 30.90
CA PHE A 115 -0.28 -25.23 29.54
C PHE A 115 0.73 -25.72 28.48
N ILE A 116 1.98 -25.24 28.51
CA ILE A 116 3.00 -25.61 27.53
C ILE A 116 3.34 -27.11 27.62
N ASN A 117 3.43 -27.66 28.83
CA ASN A 117 3.67 -29.10 29.03
C ASN A 117 2.50 -29.96 28.53
N GLY A 118 1.26 -29.48 28.68
CA GLY A 118 0.04 -30.14 28.19
C GLY A 118 -0.20 -30.00 26.68
N ALA A 119 0.55 -29.13 25.98
CA ALA A 119 0.32 -28.83 24.56
C ALA A 119 0.46 -30.05 23.63
N GLY A 120 1.22 -31.07 24.02
CA GLY A 120 1.33 -32.33 23.29
C GLY A 120 0.07 -33.21 23.33
N GLU A 121 -0.83 -33.00 24.28
CA GLU A 121 -2.05 -33.79 24.48
C GLU A 121 -3.31 -33.15 23.87
N HIS A 122 -3.29 -31.86 23.52
CA HIS A 122 -4.51 -31.08 23.22
C HIS A 122 -4.66 -30.58 21.77
N GLN A 123 -3.83 -31.02 20.81
CA GLN A 123 -3.88 -30.55 19.40
C GLN A 123 -3.95 -29.00 19.26
N ASN A 124 -3.34 -28.27 20.18
CA ASN A 124 -3.32 -26.80 20.14
C ASN A 124 -2.54 -26.31 18.92
N SER A 125 -2.97 -25.19 18.33
CA SER A 125 -2.24 -24.56 17.24
C SER A 125 -0.85 -24.09 17.67
N THR A 126 0.07 -24.09 16.71
CA THR A 126 1.43 -23.59 16.86
C THR A 126 1.48 -22.12 17.27
N GLU A 127 0.51 -21.32 16.83
CA GLU A 127 0.35 -19.91 17.20
C GLU A 127 0.04 -19.74 18.69
N CYS A 128 -0.84 -20.57 19.24
CA CYS A 128 -1.21 -20.53 20.64
C CYS A 128 -0.01 -20.87 21.54
N ILE A 129 0.79 -21.87 21.15
CA ILE A 129 2.01 -22.25 21.87
C ILE A 129 3.05 -21.13 21.81
N ALA A 130 3.26 -20.51 20.65
CA ALA A 130 4.18 -19.39 20.50
C ALA A 130 3.78 -18.19 21.36
N ALA A 131 2.49 -17.84 21.41
CA ALA A 131 1.96 -16.78 22.27
C ALA A 131 2.21 -17.07 23.77
N ALA A 132 2.08 -18.32 24.19
CA ALA A 132 2.38 -18.75 25.56
C ALA A 132 3.86 -18.58 25.92
N PHE A 133 4.79 -18.97 25.03
CA PHE A 133 6.23 -18.74 25.24
C PHE A 133 6.60 -17.25 25.29
N ASP A 134 5.96 -16.43 24.44
CA ASP A 134 6.15 -14.98 24.44
C ASP A 134 5.64 -14.33 25.75
N ALA A 135 4.50 -14.80 26.27
CA ALA A 135 3.97 -14.39 27.57
C ALA A 135 4.87 -14.85 28.72
N LEU A 136 5.39 -16.08 28.66
CA LEU A 136 6.34 -16.63 29.64
C LEU A 136 7.63 -15.80 29.69
N ARG A 137 8.17 -15.41 28.52
CA ARG A 137 9.35 -14.55 28.41
C ARG A 137 9.15 -13.19 29.08
N ALA A 138 7.97 -12.59 28.92
CA ALA A 138 7.67 -11.25 29.43
C ALA A 138 7.32 -11.26 30.92
N ALA A 139 6.42 -12.15 31.35
CA ALA A 139 5.96 -12.24 32.74
C ALA A 139 6.98 -12.92 33.67
N GLY A 140 7.85 -13.77 33.12
CA GLY A 140 8.83 -14.58 33.85
C GLY A 140 10.29 -14.15 33.66
N GLY A 141 10.55 -12.99 33.05
CA GLY A 141 11.91 -12.44 32.94
C GLY A 141 12.54 -12.33 34.33
N ASP A 142 13.74 -12.89 34.50
CA ASP A 142 14.49 -12.99 35.77
C ASP A 142 14.04 -14.10 36.76
N SER A 143 13.09 -14.97 36.40
CA SER A 143 12.71 -16.13 37.24
C SER A 143 13.64 -17.34 37.02
N GLU A 144 14.23 -17.87 38.09
CA GLU A 144 15.04 -19.10 38.05
C GLU A 144 14.22 -20.33 37.61
N ASP A 145 12.94 -20.39 37.99
CA ASP A 145 12.04 -21.49 37.62
C ASP A 145 11.81 -21.52 36.10
N VAL A 146 11.63 -20.35 35.48
CA VAL A 146 11.46 -20.21 34.03
C VAL A 146 12.75 -20.55 33.32
N MET A 147 13.89 -20.07 33.82
CA MET A 147 15.20 -20.39 33.27
C MET A 147 15.45 -21.91 33.28
N GLY A 148 15.21 -22.57 34.42
CA GLY A 148 15.34 -24.02 34.55
C GLY A 148 14.42 -24.78 33.59
N PHE A 149 13.17 -24.34 33.45
CA PHE A 149 12.22 -24.90 32.49
C PHE A 149 12.70 -24.79 31.04
N LEU A 150 13.11 -23.59 30.59
CA LEU A 150 13.61 -23.36 29.24
C LEU A 150 14.85 -24.20 28.95
N THR A 151 15.83 -24.23 29.86
CA THR A 151 17.05 -25.02 29.71
C THR A 151 16.76 -26.53 29.64
N SER A 152 15.76 -27.01 30.40
CA SER A 152 15.34 -28.42 30.35
C SER A 152 14.76 -28.80 28.98
N ASN A 153 13.92 -27.95 28.39
CA ASN A 153 13.34 -28.17 27.07
C ASN A 153 14.41 -28.13 25.97
N ILE A 154 15.37 -27.20 26.05
CA ILE A 154 16.46 -27.07 25.07
C ILE A 154 17.37 -28.29 25.05
N ASN A 155 17.63 -28.90 26.22
CA ASN A 155 18.50 -30.06 26.34
C ASN A 155 17.77 -31.40 26.19
N SER A 156 16.45 -31.40 26.12
CA SER A 156 15.65 -32.62 25.94
C SER A 156 15.71 -33.12 24.49
N GLU A 157 16.23 -34.33 24.29
CA GLU A 157 16.24 -35.00 22.97
C GLU A 157 14.82 -35.41 22.51
N ARG A 158 13.86 -35.51 23.45
CA ARG A 158 12.47 -35.91 23.18
C ARG A 158 11.53 -34.75 22.89
N ALA A 159 11.97 -33.51 23.08
CA ALA A 159 11.14 -32.34 22.85
C ALA A 159 10.92 -32.10 21.35
N ASP A 160 9.72 -31.67 20.98
CA ASP A 160 9.40 -31.19 19.63
C ASP A 160 10.44 -30.13 19.20
N PRO A 161 11.06 -30.23 18.00
CA PRO A 161 11.95 -29.21 17.47
C PRO A 161 11.39 -27.78 17.56
N GLN A 162 10.09 -27.60 17.38
CA GLN A 162 9.45 -26.29 17.46
C GLN A 162 9.42 -25.75 18.89
N ILE A 163 9.08 -26.59 19.88
CA ILE A 163 9.12 -26.23 21.31
C ILE A 163 10.55 -25.87 21.72
N ARG A 164 11.55 -26.59 21.20
CA ARG A 164 12.96 -26.26 21.40
C ARG A 164 13.32 -24.88 20.87
N CYS A 165 12.95 -24.55 19.63
CA CYS A 165 13.22 -23.23 19.06
C CYS A 165 12.53 -22.11 19.83
N LEU A 166 11.25 -22.27 20.20
CA LEU A 166 10.52 -21.29 21.03
C LEU A 166 11.15 -21.11 22.41
N SER A 167 11.67 -22.20 23.01
CA SER A 167 12.38 -22.14 24.28
C SER A 167 13.70 -21.35 24.16
N ILE A 168 14.43 -21.51 23.05
CA ILE A 168 15.65 -20.73 22.76
C ILE A 168 15.31 -19.25 22.59
N GLU A 169 14.23 -18.91 21.87
CA GLU A 169 13.81 -17.51 21.69
C GLU A 169 13.42 -16.84 23.01
N ALA A 170 12.74 -17.57 23.90
CA ALA A 170 12.37 -17.10 25.22
C ALA A 170 13.58 -16.82 26.13
N LEU A 171 14.76 -17.40 25.85
CA LEU A 171 16.01 -17.07 26.57
C LEU A 171 16.46 -15.61 26.38
N SER A 172 15.89 -14.86 25.43
CA SER A 172 16.24 -13.45 25.22
C SER A 172 16.02 -12.54 26.44
N SER A 173 15.13 -12.90 27.37
CA SER A 173 14.98 -12.19 28.65
C SER A 173 16.10 -12.47 29.64
N PHE A 174 16.94 -13.47 29.39
CA PHE A 174 17.99 -13.93 30.28
C PHE A 174 19.38 -13.58 29.72
N LYS A 175 20.30 -13.21 30.60
CA LYS A 175 21.65 -12.73 30.26
C LYS A 175 22.65 -13.90 30.06
N SER A 176 22.19 -14.96 29.40
CA SER A 176 22.82 -16.27 29.33
C SER A 176 23.59 -16.52 28.04
N ILE A 177 24.72 -15.83 27.88
CA ILE A 177 25.53 -15.91 26.65
C ILE A 177 26.19 -17.28 26.46
N THR A 178 26.52 -17.97 27.56
CA THR A 178 27.12 -19.31 27.57
C THR A 178 26.23 -20.38 26.95
N GLU A 179 24.92 -20.30 27.22
CA GLU A 179 23.90 -21.19 26.71
C GLU A 179 23.76 -21.02 25.20
N PHE A 180 23.71 -19.77 24.71
CA PHE A 180 23.71 -19.47 23.27
C PHE A 180 24.97 -19.99 22.57
N GLU A 181 26.16 -19.86 23.18
CA GLU A 181 27.39 -20.42 22.61
C GLU A 181 27.31 -21.95 22.48
N SER A 182 26.71 -22.64 23.45
CA SER A 182 26.54 -24.10 23.39
C SER A 182 25.60 -24.52 22.26
N ILE A 183 24.51 -23.77 22.05
CA ILE A 183 23.50 -24.04 21.01
C ILE A 183 24.11 -23.81 19.62
N LEU A 184 24.77 -22.67 19.42
CA LEU A 184 25.37 -22.32 18.13
C LEU A 184 26.47 -23.29 17.69
N LYS A 185 27.19 -23.92 18.65
CA LYS A 185 28.19 -24.96 18.35
C LYS A 185 27.58 -26.29 17.88
N LYS A 186 26.30 -26.57 18.14
CA LYS A 186 25.63 -27.78 17.65
C LYS A 186 25.42 -27.75 16.13
N GLY A 187 25.36 -26.55 15.53
CA GLY A 187 25.31 -26.37 14.07
C GLY A 187 23.97 -26.68 13.41
N ASP A 188 22.90 -26.91 14.18
CA ASP A 188 21.54 -27.06 13.68
C ASP A 188 21.00 -25.68 13.23
N ASP A 189 20.62 -25.54 11.95
CA ASP A 189 20.30 -24.23 11.36
C ASP A 189 19.06 -23.58 11.99
N ASP A 190 18.01 -24.36 12.33
CA ASP A 190 16.79 -23.85 12.96
C ASP A 190 17.06 -23.37 14.40
N GLN A 191 17.87 -24.11 15.16
CA GLN A 191 18.30 -23.70 16.49
C GLN A 191 19.25 -22.49 16.43
N CYS A 192 20.11 -22.43 15.42
CA CYS A 192 20.99 -21.27 15.19
C CYS A 192 20.16 -20.03 14.85
N HIS A 193 19.13 -20.17 14.01
CA HIS A 193 18.19 -19.11 13.71
C HIS A 193 17.53 -18.56 14.98
N ALA A 194 16.95 -19.44 15.80
CA ALA A 194 16.31 -19.08 17.06
C ALA A 194 17.29 -18.40 18.03
N ALA A 195 18.52 -18.91 18.13
CA ALA A 195 19.56 -18.33 18.99
C ALA A 195 19.97 -16.92 18.54
N TYR A 196 20.21 -16.70 17.24
CA TYR A 196 20.54 -15.35 16.76
C TYR A 196 19.38 -14.36 16.91
N ARG A 197 18.14 -14.82 16.78
CA ARG A 197 16.95 -14.01 17.06
C ARG A 197 16.87 -13.62 18.53
N ALA A 198 17.11 -14.56 19.44
CA ALA A 198 17.16 -14.28 20.87
C ALA A 198 18.26 -13.27 21.24
N ILE A 199 19.46 -13.45 20.67
CA ILE A 199 20.59 -12.52 20.83
C ILE A 199 20.24 -11.13 20.28
N TYR A 200 19.57 -11.06 19.13
CA TYR A 200 19.12 -9.79 18.55
C TYR A 200 18.15 -9.06 19.48
N THR A 201 17.11 -9.73 19.98
CA THR A 201 16.13 -9.14 20.92
C THR A 201 16.82 -8.65 22.18
N LEU A 202 17.70 -9.46 22.78
CA LEU A 202 18.48 -9.06 23.95
C LEU A 202 19.34 -7.82 23.66
N ALA A 203 20.07 -7.80 22.55
CA ALA A 203 20.93 -6.68 22.18
C ALA A 203 20.12 -5.39 21.90
N ALA A 204 18.96 -5.51 21.25
CA ALA A 204 18.07 -4.38 20.97
C ALA A 204 17.50 -3.80 22.27
N ASP A 205 17.02 -4.63 23.18
CA ASP A 205 16.50 -4.20 24.48
C ASP A 205 17.57 -3.50 25.32
N LEU A 206 18.79 -4.03 25.34
CA LEU A 206 19.92 -3.40 26.02
C LEU A 206 20.27 -2.03 25.41
N ALA A 207 20.26 -1.92 24.08
CA ALA A 207 20.50 -0.66 23.38
C ALA A 207 19.42 0.39 23.69
N ASP A 208 18.15 -0.01 23.64
CA ASP A 208 17.02 0.90 23.88
C ASP A 208 16.97 1.36 25.35
N ARG A 209 17.32 0.49 26.31
CA ARG A 209 17.52 0.86 27.73
C ARG A 209 18.66 1.87 27.90
N ALA A 210 19.80 1.64 27.22
CA ALA A 210 20.96 2.53 27.28
C ALA A 210 20.67 3.92 26.68
N VAL A 211 19.79 4.03 25.69
CA VAL A 211 19.33 5.32 25.14
C VAL A 211 18.44 6.07 26.14
N ARG A 212 17.54 5.36 26.84
CA ARG A 212 16.64 5.95 27.84
C ARG A 212 17.37 6.41 29.11
N SER A 213 18.51 5.81 29.45
CA SER A 213 19.28 6.13 30.65
C SER A 213 20.27 7.29 30.47
N LYS A 214 20.48 7.80 29.24
CA LYS A 214 21.42 8.91 28.96
C LYS A 214 20.75 10.27 29.12
N SER A 215 21.40 11.18 29.85
CA SER A 215 21.05 12.61 29.89
C SER A 215 21.23 13.25 28.50
N GLU A 216 20.57 14.38 28.21
CA GLU A 216 20.70 15.06 26.90
C GLU A 216 22.16 15.42 26.56
N ASP A 217 22.98 15.70 27.58
CA ASP A 217 24.41 16.00 27.46
C ASP A 217 25.28 14.74 27.20
N ASP A 218 24.83 13.54 27.57
CA ASP A 218 25.54 12.26 27.38
C ASP A 218 25.22 11.54 26.06
N ARG A 219 24.45 12.19 25.16
CA ARG A 219 24.15 11.67 23.81
C ARG A 219 25.36 11.69 22.87
N LEU A 220 26.56 11.88 23.40
CA LEU A 220 27.78 11.98 22.64
C LEU A 220 28.31 10.63 22.19
N PHE A 221 28.60 10.58 20.89
CA PHE A 221 29.51 9.68 20.20
C PHE A 221 30.97 9.76 20.70
N THR A 222 31.21 10.04 21.99
CA THR A 222 32.52 9.92 22.63
C THR A 222 32.52 8.67 23.50
N TYR A 223 33.18 7.65 22.97
CA TYR A 223 33.40 6.34 23.58
C TYR A 223 34.09 6.46 24.95
N SER A 224 33.44 6.01 26.02
CA SER A 224 34.10 5.58 27.23
C SER A 224 33.96 4.05 27.32
N PRO A 225 35.04 3.27 27.27
CA PRO A 225 34.97 1.81 27.42
C PRO A 225 34.38 1.38 28.78
N ASP A 226 34.42 2.25 29.78
CA ASP A 226 33.97 1.96 31.15
C ASP A 226 32.44 2.04 31.35
N SER A 227 31.67 2.48 30.35
CA SER A 227 30.20 2.60 30.41
C SER A 227 29.43 1.59 29.55
N GLU A 228 30.13 0.65 28.90
CA GLU A 228 29.50 -0.35 28.02
C GLU A 228 29.02 -1.57 28.82
N ASP A 229 27.78 -2.01 28.61
CA ASP A 229 27.23 -3.18 29.28
C ASP A 229 28.07 -4.43 28.91
N ARG A 230 28.64 -5.09 29.93
CA ARG A 230 29.49 -6.29 29.80
C ARG A 230 28.85 -7.34 28.90
N ILE A 231 27.53 -7.46 28.92
CA ILE A 231 26.78 -8.44 28.14
C ILE A 231 26.86 -8.14 26.65
N VAL A 232 26.86 -6.86 26.25
CA VAL A 232 27.01 -6.46 24.84
C VAL A 232 28.40 -6.84 24.32
N LEU A 233 29.45 -6.75 25.15
CA LEU A 233 30.79 -7.19 24.79
C LEU A 233 30.84 -8.72 24.62
N GLU A 234 30.22 -9.48 25.52
CA GLU A 234 30.14 -10.94 25.44
C GLU A 234 29.37 -11.39 24.17
N ILE A 235 28.27 -10.72 23.83
CA ILE A 235 27.53 -10.93 22.57
C ILE A 235 28.44 -10.68 21.35
N ARG A 236 29.18 -9.57 21.32
CA ARG A 236 30.09 -9.26 20.20
C ARG A 236 31.16 -10.34 20.03
N VAL A 237 31.75 -10.81 21.13
CA VAL A 237 32.75 -11.89 21.09
C VAL A 237 32.14 -13.18 20.55
N LEU A 238 30.93 -13.54 21.01
CA LEU A 238 30.21 -14.71 20.52
C LEU A 238 29.95 -14.62 19.00
N LEU A 239 29.40 -13.51 18.53
CA LEU A 239 29.12 -13.30 17.11
C LEU A 239 30.41 -13.34 16.27
N GLY A 240 31.50 -12.77 16.78
CA GLY A 240 32.83 -12.85 16.17
C GLY A 240 33.34 -14.28 16.02
N LYS A 241 33.12 -15.16 17.01
CA LYS A 241 33.48 -16.59 16.92
C LYS A 241 32.70 -17.34 15.84
N MET A 242 31.46 -16.94 15.55
CA MET A 242 30.55 -17.67 14.65
C MET A 242 30.62 -17.22 13.18
N THR A 243 31.44 -16.22 12.87
CA THR A 243 31.68 -15.65 11.54
C THR A 243 32.02 -16.67 10.46
N HIS A 244 32.78 -17.72 10.79
CA HIS A 244 33.21 -18.77 9.85
C HIS A 244 32.07 -19.65 9.34
N ASN A 245 30.97 -19.76 10.09
CA ASN A 245 29.81 -20.58 9.72
C ASN A 245 28.81 -19.83 8.82
N PHE A 246 29.01 -18.52 8.60
CA PHE A 246 28.04 -17.67 7.91
C PHE A 246 27.60 -18.21 6.54
N ASP A 247 28.54 -18.75 5.76
CA ASP A 247 28.24 -19.22 4.40
C ASP A 247 27.37 -20.47 4.37
N GLY A 248 27.49 -21.33 5.39
CA GLY A 248 26.72 -22.56 5.54
C GLY A 248 25.29 -22.36 6.04
N TYR A 249 24.96 -21.17 6.54
CA TYR A 249 23.63 -20.87 7.05
C TYR A 249 22.57 -20.68 5.95
N SER A 250 21.31 -20.98 6.30
CA SER A 250 20.16 -20.61 5.46
C SER A 250 20.00 -19.08 5.38
N ASN A 251 19.21 -18.59 4.41
CA ASN A 251 18.95 -17.16 4.26
C ASN A 251 18.32 -16.52 5.51
N ARG A 252 17.45 -17.26 6.21
CA ARG A 252 16.82 -16.81 7.46
C ARG A 252 17.85 -16.66 8.57
N THR A 253 18.73 -17.63 8.71
CA THR A 253 19.81 -17.64 9.71
C THR A 253 20.87 -16.58 9.42
N LYS A 254 21.26 -16.39 8.15
CA LYS A 254 22.11 -15.29 7.68
C LYS A 254 21.54 -13.93 8.05
N ASN A 255 20.24 -13.72 7.80
CA ASN A 255 19.59 -12.46 8.13
C ASN A 255 19.51 -12.21 9.65
N ALA A 256 19.16 -13.23 10.45
CA ALA A 256 19.13 -13.12 11.91
C ALA A 256 20.51 -12.79 12.49
N PHE A 257 21.56 -13.42 11.96
CA PHE A 257 22.96 -13.14 12.32
C PHE A 257 23.35 -11.67 12.04
N ILE A 258 23.00 -11.17 10.85
CA ILE A 258 23.25 -9.77 10.46
C ILE A 258 22.50 -8.81 11.41
N CYS A 259 21.23 -9.08 11.72
CA CYS A 259 20.45 -8.29 12.67
C CYS A 259 21.11 -8.22 14.05
N ALA A 260 21.54 -9.37 14.60
CA ALA A 260 22.24 -9.43 15.88
C ALA A 260 23.52 -8.59 15.86
N MET A 261 24.33 -8.70 14.80
CA MET A 261 25.54 -7.88 14.62
C MET A 261 25.24 -6.37 14.55
N MET A 262 24.17 -5.97 13.87
CA MET A 262 23.76 -4.57 13.78
C MET A 262 23.30 -4.02 15.12
N ALA A 263 22.44 -4.76 15.85
CA ALA A 263 21.92 -4.33 17.14
C ALA A 263 23.02 -4.06 18.16
N CYS A 264 24.06 -4.91 18.21
CA CYS A 264 25.20 -4.70 19.10
C CYS A 264 26.29 -3.78 18.53
N ASN A 265 26.12 -3.19 17.33
CA ASN A 265 27.14 -2.41 16.62
C ASN A 265 28.48 -3.16 16.46
N HIS A 266 28.43 -4.43 16.05
CA HIS A 266 29.64 -5.23 15.79
C HIS A 266 30.47 -4.63 14.65
N ARG A 267 31.81 -4.59 14.77
CA ARG A 267 32.69 -3.95 13.77
C ARG A 267 32.62 -4.57 12.37
N GLU A 268 32.26 -5.85 12.27
CA GLU A 268 32.22 -6.62 11.01
C GLU A 268 30.81 -6.69 10.40
N HIS A 269 29.80 -6.05 11.00
CA HIS A 269 28.41 -6.13 10.49
C HIS A 269 28.34 -5.75 9.00
N LEU A 270 29.04 -4.69 8.59
CA LEU A 270 29.05 -4.22 7.20
C LEU A 270 29.59 -5.28 6.22
N ILE A 271 30.58 -6.09 6.62
CA ILE A 271 31.16 -7.12 5.75
C ILE A 271 30.10 -8.15 5.39
N TYR A 272 29.37 -8.65 6.39
CA TYR A 272 28.34 -9.68 6.21
C TYR A 272 27.07 -9.12 5.55
N THR A 273 26.70 -7.88 5.88
CA THR A 273 25.65 -7.15 5.15
C THR A 273 25.99 -7.05 3.66
N MET A 274 27.21 -6.63 3.30
CA MET A 274 27.61 -6.52 1.89
C MET A 274 27.73 -7.86 1.20
N LYS A 275 28.20 -8.89 1.90
CA LYS A 275 28.25 -10.27 1.38
C LYS A 275 26.85 -10.78 1.02
N ALA A 276 25.86 -10.49 1.85
CA ALA A 276 24.46 -10.83 1.57
C ALA A 276 23.87 -9.99 0.44
N LEU A 277 24.09 -8.67 0.43
CA LEU A 277 23.60 -7.78 -0.62
C LEU A 277 24.17 -8.12 -2.02
N THR A 278 25.40 -8.63 -2.09
CA THR A 278 26.08 -8.97 -3.36
C THR A 278 26.00 -10.45 -3.74
N SER A 279 25.18 -11.24 -3.04
CA SER A 279 25.09 -12.69 -3.22
C SER A 279 24.39 -13.15 -4.51
N GLY A 280 23.66 -12.26 -5.19
CA GLY A 280 22.78 -12.61 -6.32
C GLY A 280 21.45 -13.24 -5.91
N ASP A 281 21.28 -13.59 -4.64
CA ASP A 281 20.04 -14.15 -4.09
C ASP A 281 19.05 -13.03 -3.77
N VAL A 282 18.04 -12.88 -4.63
CA VAL A 282 17.02 -11.82 -4.54
C VAL A 282 16.26 -11.85 -3.20
N ASP A 283 16.02 -13.03 -2.64
CA ASP A 283 15.31 -13.17 -1.37
C ASP A 283 16.18 -12.72 -0.21
N LEU A 284 17.45 -13.15 -0.16
CA LEU A 284 18.40 -12.72 0.86
C LEU A 284 18.67 -11.21 0.80
N VAL A 285 18.83 -10.64 -0.40
CA VAL A 285 19.00 -9.19 -0.60
C VAL A 285 17.79 -8.44 -0.04
N GLY A 286 16.58 -8.87 -0.40
CA GLY A 286 15.35 -8.31 0.13
C GLY A 286 15.29 -8.38 1.66
N MET A 287 15.63 -9.54 2.23
CA MET A 287 15.64 -9.73 3.69
C MET A 287 16.56 -8.76 4.41
N VAL A 288 17.78 -8.57 3.89
CA VAL A 288 18.78 -7.70 4.49
C VAL A 288 18.42 -6.22 4.34
N LEU A 289 17.86 -5.79 3.22
CA LEU A 289 17.41 -4.39 3.06
C LEU A 289 16.28 -4.04 4.05
N TYR A 290 15.35 -4.96 4.27
CA TYR A 290 14.31 -4.81 5.30
C TYR A 290 14.91 -4.70 6.70
N SER A 291 15.85 -5.59 7.04
CA SER A 291 16.59 -5.57 8.30
C SER A 291 17.41 -4.28 8.49
N LEU A 292 18.01 -3.76 7.42
CA LEU A 292 18.72 -2.48 7.40
C LEU A 292 17.78 -1.33 7.74
N HIS A 293 16.63 -1.23 7.05
CA HIS A 293 15.64 -0.20 7.34
C HIS A 293 15.20 -0.22 8.81
N VAL A 294 15.00 -1.40 9.38
CA VAL A 294 14.58 -1.56 10.77
C VAL A 294 15.66 -1.11 11.75
N ASN A 295 16.94 -1.38 11.48
CA ASN A 295 18.04 -1.13 12.40
C ASN A 295 18.87 0.14 12.10
N VAL A 296 18.60 0.86 11.01
CA VAL A 296 19.45 1.97 10.54
C VAL A 296 19.66 3.06 11.59
N THR A 297 18.65 3.36 12.40
CA THR A 297 18.70 4.39 13.45
C THR A 297 19.54 3.99 14.66
N ARG A 298 19.90 2.69 14.79
CA ARG A 298 20.76 2.16 15.87
C ARG A 298 22.24 2.13 15.50
N LEU A 299 22.57 2.38 14.23
CA LEU A 299 23.94 2.32 13.75
C LEU A 299 24.75 3.51 14.26
N ARG A 300 25.93 3.24 14.81
CA ARG A 300 26.83 4.30 15.29
C ARG A 300 27.57 5.04 14.17
N ASP A 301 28.02 4.33 13.13
CA ASP A 301 28.73 4.91 11.98
C ASP A 301 28.21 4.31 10.67
N PRO A 302 27.19 4.95 10.06
CA PRO A 302 26.58 4.45 8.83
C PRO A 302 27.22 5.01 7.55
N ASP A 303 28.27 5.85 7.62
CA ASP A 303 28.88 6.49 6.43
C ASP A 303 29.27 5.46 5.36
N LYS A 304 29.99 4.40 5.76
CA LYS A 304 30.41 3.34 4.84
C LYS A 304 29.22 2.57 4.27
N LEU A 305 28.22 2.28 5.09
CA LEU A 305 27.00 1.59 4.65
C LEU A 305 26.27 2.42 3.59
N PHE A 306 26.05 3.71 3.83
CA PHE A 306 25.35 4.58 2.89
C PHE A 306 26.09 4.73 1.56
N ARG A 307 27.42 4.84 1.58
CA ARG A 307 28.24 4.82 0.35
C ARG A 307 28.06 3.52 -0.43
N SER A 308 28.08 2.38 0.26
CA SER A 308 27.85 1.08 -0.37
C SER A 308 26.43 0.96 -0.94
N LEU A 309 25.41 1.46 -0.24
CA LEU A 309 24.03 1.49 -0.73
C LEU A 309 23.84 2.42 -1.94
N ILE A 310 24.60 3.51 -2.05
CA ILE A 310 24.61 4.37 -3.25
C ILE A 310 25.22 3.62 -4.45
N ALA A 311 26.31 2.88 -4.24
CA ALA A 311 26.98 2.12 -5.29
C ALA A 311 26.26 0.80 -5.65
N PHE A 312 25.28 0.37 -4.86
CA PHE A 312 24.66 -0.94 -5.01
C PHE A 312 23.91 -1.10 -6.35
N SER A 313 24.31 -2.08 -7.17
CA SER A 313 23.63 -2.44 -8.42
C SER A 313 22.32 -3.16 -8.12
N THR A 314 21.21 -2.66 -8.68
CA THR A 314 19.89 -3.29 -8.52
C THR A 314 19.24 -3.46 -9.88
N GLU A 315 18.69 -4.65 -10.13
CA GLU A 315 17.81 -4.93 -11.27
C GLU A 315 16.36 -4.53 -10.95
N LEU A 316 15.95 -4.72 -9.69
CA LEU A 316 14.59 -4.48 -9.25
C LEU A 316 14.41 -3.06 -8.71
N ASN A 317 13.45 -2.32 -9.28
CA ASN A 317 13.11 -0.97 -8.81
C ASN A 317 12.70 -0.95 -7.32
N ARG A 318 12.07 -2.03 -6.83
CA ARG A 318 11.72 -2.18 -5.41
C ARG A 318 12.90 -2.07 -4.45
N PHE A 319 14.10 -2.53 -4.85
CA PHE A 319 15.31 -2.37 -4.05
C PHE A 319 15.79 -0.91 -4.05
N ASN A 320 15.61 -0.17 -5.14
CA ASN A 320 15.87 1.28 -5.16
C ASN A 320 14.99 2.01 -4.14
N GLU A 321 13.67 1.75 -4.17
CA GLU A 321 12.72 2.37 -3.25
C GLU A 321 13.08 2.11 -1.79
N MET A 322 13.40 0.85 -1.45
CA MET A 322 13.78 0.48 -0.09
C MET A 322 15.08 1.15 0.36
N ILE A 323 16.06 1.33 -0.53
CA ILE A 323 17.28 2.07 -0.23
C ILE A 323 16.95 3.54 0.04
N VAL A 324 16.12 4.17 -0.78
CA VAL A 324 15.65 5.55 -0.54
C VAL A 324 14.96 5.65 0.84
N ASP A 325 14.09 4.70 1.19
CA ASP A 325 13.42 4.67 2.50
C ASP A 325 14.41 4.53 3.67
N ILE A 326 15.47 3.73 3.52
CA ILE A 326 16.55 3.61 4.53
C ILE A 326 17.22 4.97 4.76
N PHE A 327 17.53 5.72 3.69
CA PHE A 327 18.07 7.08 3.80
C PHE A 327 17.09 8.03 4.50
N LEU A 328 15.83 8.03 4.07
CA LEU A 328 14.80 8.90 4.63
C LEU A 328 14.58 8.64 6.11
N LYS A 329 14.50 7.37 6.53
CA LYS A 329 14.31 7.01 7.93
C LYS A 329 15.47 7.49 8.81
N TYR A 330 16.71 7.35 8.34
CA TYR A 330 17.88 7.79 9.11
C TYR A 330 17.93 9.32 9.24
N PHE A 331 17.82 10.05 8.12
CA PHE A 331 18.00 11.51 8.12
C PHE A 331 16.81 12.30 8.65
N ARG A 332 15.61 11.70 8.72
CA ARG A 332 14.42 12.32 9.31
C ARG A 332 14.23 11.96 10.79
N SER A 333 15.10 11.12 11.35
CA SER A 333 15.08 10.85 12.78
C SER A 333 15.38 12.15 13.55
N PRO A 334 14.71 12.42 14.69
CA PRO A 334 14.80 13.69 15.42
C PRO A 334 16.12 13.83 16.23
N ILE A 335 17.25 13.49 15.61
CA ILE A 335 18.58 13.54 16.22
C ILE A 335 19.27 14.81 15.73
N ASP A 336 19.04 15.93 16.39
CA ASP A 336 19.75 17.18 16.06
C ASP A 336 20.98 17.33 16.97
N ASN A 337 22.10 16.72 16.57
CA ASN A 337 23.37 16.86 17.26
C ASN A 337 24.50 17.22 16.28
N ARG A 338 25.57 17.83 16.80
CA ARG A 338 26.72 18.29 15.98
C ARG A 338 27.37 17.16 15.16
N PRO A 339 27.64 15.96 15.70
CA PRO A 339 28.17 14.84 14.91
C PRO A 339 27.25 14.40 13.77
N PHE A 340 25.94 14.38 14.00
CA PHE A 340 24.93 14.03 12.99
C PHE A 340 24.90 15.07 11.87
N ASN A 341 24.91 16.36 12.20
CA ASN A 341 24.95 17.43 11.20
C ASN A 341 26.26 17.38 10.36
N LEU A 342 27.41 17.11 11.00
CA LEU A 342 28.67 16.89 10.27
C LEU A 342 28.63 15.67 9.33
N LEU A 343 28.05 14.55 9.79
CA LEU A 343 27.86 13.36 8.96
C LEU A 343 26.91 13.62 7.80
N LYS A 344 25.81 14.35 8.06
CA LYS A 344 24.82 14.77 7.06
C LYS A 344 25.49 15.61 5.97
N ASP A 345 26.22 16.65 6.33
CA ASP A 345 26.93 17.52 5.37
C ASP A 345 27.95 16.73 4.54
N LYS A 346 28.70 15.83 5.19
CA LYS A 346 29.67 14.94 4.53
C LYS A 346 29.00 14.01 3.51
N LEU A 347 27.88 13.39 3.88
CA LEU A 347 27.16 12.47 3.01
C LEU A 347 26.41 13.20 1.89
N TYR A 348 25.85 14.37 2.17
CA TYR A 348 25.20 15.21 1.16
C TYR A 348 26.21 15.66 0.10
N SER A 349 27.37 16.15 0.53
CA SER A 349 28.48 16.48 -0.36
C SER A 349 28.92 15.28 -1.20
N TYR A 350 28.99 14.09 -0.60
CA TYR A 350 29.33 12.86 -1.32
C TYR A 350 28.26 12.48 -2.35
N ILE A 351 26.97 12.59 -2.02
CA ILE A 351 25.84 12.33 -2.93
C ILE A 351 25.94 13.23 -4.16
N VAL A 352 26.18 14.52 -3.96
CA VAL A 352 26.31 15.53 -5.03
C VAL A 352 27.47 15.19 -5.96
N VAL A 353 28.66 14.94 -5.42
CA VAL A 353 29.85 14.58 -6.22
C VAL A 353 29.66 13.24 -6.95
N THR A 354 29.00 12.28 -6.31
CA THR A 354 28.75 10.96 -6.90
C THR A 354 27.74 11.04 -8.05
N LEU A 355 26.71 11.89 -7.93
CA LEU A 355 25.75 12.14 -9.02
C LEU A 355 26.46 12.64 -10.28
N GLU A 356 27.32 13.65 -10.15
CA GLU A 356 28.09 14.19 -11.28
C GLU A 356 29.00 13.15 -11.89
N THR A 357 29.74 12.41 -11.05
CA THR A 357 30.66 11.37 -11.50
C THR A 357 29.94 10.26 -12.26
N TYR A 358 28.84 9.73 -11.71
CA TYR A 358 28.05 8.69 -12.34
C TYR A 358 27.41 9.16 -13.64
N PHE A 359 26.93 10.40 -13.70
CA PHE A 359 26.34 10.94 -14.92
C PHE A 359 27.39 11.11 -16.01
N GLU A 360 28.58 11.62 -15.68
CA GLU A 360 29.66 11.75 -16.67
C GLU A 360 30.14 10.39 -17.19
N THR A 361 30.20 9.36 -16.34
CA THR A 361 30.44 7.98 -16.80
C THR A 361 29.33 7.51 -17.72
N TYR A 362 28.06 7.68 -17.32
CA TYR A 362 26.89 7.26 -18.12
C TYR A 362 26.88 7.92 -19.50
N ARG A 363 27.15 9.22 -19.51
CA ARG A 363 27.24 10.04 -20.71
C ARG A 363 28.34 9.54 -21.65
N LYS A 364 29.55 9.32 -21.13
CA LYS A 364 30.71 8.93 -21.94
C LYS A 364 30.58 7.51 -22.50
N GLU A 365 30.12 6.58 -21.68
CA GLU A 365 30.13 5.16 -22.00
C GLU A 365 28.88 4.70 -22.73
N PHE A 366 27.71 5.29 -22.46
CA PHE A 366 26.42 4.79 -22.98
C PHE A 366 25.72 5.80 -23.88
N MET A 367 25.63 7.07 -23.50
CA MET A 367 24.88 8.04 -24.33
C MET A 367 25.59 8.38 -25.65
N ILE A 368 26.92 8.34 -25.69
CA ILE A 368 27.69 8.53 -26.93
C ILE A 368 27.57 7.28 -27.83
N THR A 369 27.55 6.08 -27.25
CA THR A 369 27.42 4.81 -27.99
C THR A 369 26.00 4.56 -28.50
N ASP A 370 24.97 5.19 -27.95
CA ASP A 370 23.58 5.10 -28.43
C ASP A 370 23.41 5.62 -29.88
N VAL A 371 24.39 6.35 -30.42
CA VAL A 371 24.47 6.67 -31.86
C VAL A 371 24.61 5.40 -32.72
N ILE A 372 25.27 4.36 -32.20
CA ILE A 372 25.41 3.04 -32.84
C ILE A 372 24.08 2.28 -32.77
N GLU A 373 23.34 2.37 -31.66
CA GLU A 373 22.04 1.71 -31.49
C GLU A 373 20.96 2.27 -32.42
N LYS A 374 21.00 3.57 -32.76
CA LYS A 374 20.15 4.16 -33.81
C LYS A 374 20.35 3.54 -35.19
N GLY A 375 21.47 2.85 -35.40
CA GLY A 375 21.76 2.08 -36.60
C GLY A 375 21.05 0.73 -36.66
N LEU A 376 20.48 0.22 -35.57
CA LEU A 376 19.74 -1.05 -35.53
C LEU A 376 18.27 -0.89 -35.98
N PRO A 377 17.62 -1.96 -36.47
CA PRO A 377 16.18 -1.94 -36.76
C PRO A 377 15.36 -1.64 -35.49
N GLU A 378 14.23 -0.95 -35.64
CA GLU A 378 13.35 -0.57 -34.51
C GLU A 378 12.91 -1.77 -33.67
N SER A 379 12.67 -2.92 -34.31
CA SER A 379 12.38 -4.19 -33.63
C SER A 379 13.49 -4.61 -32.66
N PHE A 380 14.76 -4.49 -33.05
CA PHE A 380 15.90 -4.82 -32.19
C PHE A 380 16.14 -3.77 -31.11
N GLN A 381 15.85 -2.50 -31.38
CA GLN A 381 15.88 -1.47 -30.33
C GLN A 381 14.89 -1.81 -29.21
N ARG A 382 13.65 -2.17 -29.58
CA ARG A 382 12.61 -2.62 -28.64
C ARG A 382 13.00 -3.89 -27.87
N ILE A 383 13.51 -4.91 -28.57
CA ILE A 383 13.99 -6.16 -27.94
C ILE A 383 15.12 -5.88 -26.93
N ARG A 384 16.09 -5.02 -27.27
CA ARG A 384 17.20 -4.67 -26.37
C ARG A 384 16.71 -3.94 -25.13
N VAL A 385 15.78 -2.99 -25.28
CA VAL A 385 15.15 -2.28 -24.15
C VAL A 385 14.40 -3.27 -23.26
N PHE A 386 13.61 -4.18 -23.84
CA PHE A 386 12.91 -5.22 -23.10
C PHE A 386 13.89 -6.13 -22.33
N MET A 387 14.96 -6.60 -22.98
CA MET A 387 15.97 -7.44 -22.33
C MET A 387 16.70 -6.71 -21.20
N LEU A 388 17.02 -5.42 -21.36
CA LEU A 388 17.65 -4.63 -20.30
C LEU A 388 16.71 -4.43 -19.10
N ASN A 389 15.42 -4.21 -19.34
CA ASN A 389 14.48 -3.90 -18.26
C ASN A 389 13.96 -5.16 -17.54
N ASN A 390 13.85 -6.29 -18.24
CA ASN A 390 13.15 -7.48 -17.73
C ASN A 390 14.03 -8.74 -17.57
N CYS A 391 15.21 -8.81 -18.21
CA CYS A 391 16.08 -9.99 -18.13
C CYS A 391 17.28 -9.75 -17.19
N SER A 392 17.92 -10.84 -16.75
CA SER A 392 19.21 -10.79 -16.04
C SER A 392 20.38 -11.09 -16.99
N PRO A 393 21.65 -10.79 -16.59
CA PRO A 393 22.83 -11.16 -17.37
C PRO A 393 22.91 -12.66 -17.70
N ASP A 394 22.40 -13.52 -16.82
CA ASP A 394 22.38 -14.96 -17.04
C ASP A 394 21.30 -15.37 -18.05
N VAL A 395 20.10 -14.77 -17.98
CA VAL A 395 19.07 -14.96 -19.01
C VAL A 395 19.56 -14.49 -20.38
N LYS A 396 20.33 -13.39 -20.44
CA LYS A 396 20.99 -12.96 -21.69
C LYS A 396 21.93 -14.04 -22.23
N LYS A 397 22.75 -14.66 -21.40
CA LYS A 397 23.65 -15.76 -21.83
C LYS A 397 22.85 -16.94 -22.35
N ASP A 398 21.77 -17.31 -21.66
CA ASP A 398 20.86 -18.38 -22.08
C ASP A 398 20.27 -18.07 -23.47
N ILE A 399 19.78 -16.85 -23.70
CA ILE A 399 19.25 -16.39 -25.00
C ILE A 399 20.32 -16.48 -26.10
N LEU A 400 21.54 -16.00 -25.84
CA LEU A 400 22.64 -16.05 -26.82
C LEU A 400 23.05 -17.49 -27.15
N SER A 401 23.11 -18.36 -26.13
CA SER A 401 23.39 -19.78 -26.31
C SER A 401 22.31 -20.46 -27.15
N PHE A 402 21.05 -20.08 -26.95
CA PHE A 402 19.92 -20.61 -27.71
C PHE A 402 19.96 -20.17 -29.18
N LEU A 403 20.24 -18.89 -29.45
CA LEU A 403 20.32 -18.36 -30.82
C LEU A 403 21.47 -18.97 -31.63
N THR A 404 22.55 -19.39 -30.96
CA THR A 404 23.71 -20.05 -31.59
C THR A 404 23.58 -21.57 -31.66
N GLY A 405 22.65 -22.17 -30.90
CA GLY A 405 22.38 -23.61 -30.86
C GLY A 405 21.25 -24.08 -31.81
N GLU A 406 21.13 -25.41 -32.00
CA GLU A 406 20.21 -26.00 -32.99
C GLU A 406 18.91 -26.59 -32.41
N ASP A 407 18.72 -26.62 -31.08
CA ASP A 407 17.64 -27.43 -30.48
C ASP A 407 16.38 -26.64 -30.11
N SER A 408 15.31 -26.79 -30.90
CA SER A 408 14.01 -26.15 -30.66
C SER A 408 13.31 -26.62 -29.37
N ALA A 409 13.75 -27.74 -28.78
CA ALA A 409 13.29 -28.21 -27.47
C ALA A 409 13.72 -27.29 -26.32
N MET A 410 14.78 -26.49 -26.51
CA MET A 410 15.29 -25.57 -25.48
C MET A 410 14.41 -24.32 -25.29
N VAL A 411 13.49 -23.98 -26.20
CA VAL A 411 12.60 -22.81 -26.04
C VAL A 411 11.80 -22.92 -24.73
N LYS A 412 11.29 -24.12 -24.41
CA LYS A 412 10.54 -24.33 -23.17
C LYS A 412 11.41 -24.14 -21.93
N HIS A 413 12.67 -24.59 -21.98
CA HIS A 413 13.64 -24.35 -20.91
C HIS A 413 14.00 -22.86 -20.76
N LEU A 414 14.15 -22.15 -21.88
CA LEU A 414 14.40 -20.72 -21.90
C LEU A 414 13.22 -19.94 -21.31
N MET A 415 11.98 -20.28 -21.69
CA MET A 415 10.78 -19.66 -21.12
C MET A 415 10.66 -19.95 -19.62
N MET A 416 11.01 -21.15 -19.17
CA MET A 416 11.08 -21.46 -17.73
C MET A 416 12.18 -20.67 -17.01
N SER A 417 13.34 -20.44 -17.65
CA SER A 417 14.42 -19.60 -17.12
C SER A 417 13.97 -18.14 -17.01
N MET A 418 13.39 -17.58 -18.07
CA MET A 418 12.82 -16.24 -18.09
C MET A 418 11.69 -16.08 -17.07
N GLY A 419 10.82 -17.08 -16.91
CA GLY A 419 9.71 -17.06 -15.96
C GLY A 419 10.11 -17.07 -14.49
N ARG A 420 11.37 -17.38 -14.16
CA ARG A 420 11.92 -17.20 -12.80
C ARG A 420 12.17 -15.73 -12.48
N THR A 421 12.44 -14.92 -13.50
CA THR A 421 12.78 -13.49 -13.37
C THR A 421 11.56 -12.61 -13.69
N ILE A 422 10.84 -12.95 -14.77
CA ILE A 422 9.68 -12.22 -15.29
C ILE A 422 8.42 -12.94 -14.85
N THR A 423 7.71 -12.36 -13.89
CA THR A 423 6.44 -12.91 -13.38
C THR A 423 5.23 -12.31 -14.09
N HIS A 424 5.35 -11.06 -14.55
CA HIS A 424 4.30 -10.30 -15.20
C HIS A 424 4.78 -9.63 -16.50
N LEU A 425 3.91 -9.58 -17.51
CA LEU A 425 4.05 -8.74 -18.70
C LEU A 425 2.84 -7.81 -18.82
N ASP A 426 3.13 -6.51 -18.91
CA ASP A 426 2.16 -5.47 -19.22
C ASP A 426 1.93 -5.34 -20.74
N GLY A 427 0.88 -4.63 -21.15
CA GLY A 427 0.46 -4.53 -22.56
C GLY A 427 1.57 -4.12 -23.54
N THR A 428 2.45 -3.19 -23.18
CA THR A 428 3.58 -2.77 -24.02
C THR A 428 4.69 -3.81 -24.07
N ASP A 429 4.94 -4.48 -22.94
CA ASP A 429 5.97 -5.52 -22.84
C ASP A 429 5.56 -6.79 -23.58
N ILE A 430 4.25 -7.08 -23.71
CA ILE A 430 3.73 -8.19 -24.52
C ILE A 430 4.14 -8.04 -25.99
N ASP A 431 4.03 -6.83 -26.56
CA ASP A 431 4.42 -6.58 -27.95
C ASP A 431 5.93 -6.75 -28.13
N ASP A 432 6.74 -6.21 -27.21
CA ASP A 432 8.20 -6.30 -27.25
C ASP A 432 8.68 -7.74 -27.07
N PHE A 433 8.06 -8.48 -26.16
CA PHE A 433 8.31 -9.90 -25.93
C PHE A 433 7.93 -10.74 -27.15
N THR A 434 6.81 -10.42 -27.81
CA THR A 434 6.40 -11.10 -29.05
C THR A 434 7.47 -10.97 -30.14
N LEU A 435 8.07 -9.78 -30.29
CA LEU A 435 9.20 -9.57 -31.21
C LEU A 435 10.42 -10.43 -30.85
N LEU A 436 10.72 -10.59 -29.55
CA LEU A 436 11.80 -11.48 -29.10
C LEU A 436 11.50 -12.95 -29.46
N ILE A 437 10.27 -13.42 -29.23
CA ILE A 437 9.87 -14.79 -29.59
C ILE A 437 9.94 -15.02 -31.11
N GLU A 438 9.52 -14.05 -31.93
CA GLU A 438 9.65 -14.13 -33.40
C GLU A 438 11.11 -14.36 -33.84
N VAL A 439 12.08 -13.71 -33.17
CA VAL A 439 13.51 -13.89 -33.44
C VAL A 439 14.01 -15.26 -32.98
N LEU A 440 13.56 -15.73 -31.81
CA LEU A 440 13.94 -17.03 -31.26
C LEU A 440 13.42 -18.20 -32.10
N LEU A 441 12.22 -18.09 -32.67
CA LEU A 441 11.59 -19.15 -33.47
C LEU A 441 12.03 -19.17 -34.95
N ASP A 442 13.01 -18.35 -35.34
CA ASP A 442 13.47 -18.27 -36.72
C ASP A 442 14.15 -19.57 -37.21
N LYS A 443 13.70 -20.11 -38.34
CA LYS A 443 14.25 -21.33 -38.96
C LYS A 443 15.61 -21.08 -39.63
N ASP A 444 15.93 -19.85 -40.02
CA ASP A 444 17.22 -19.54 -40.66
C ASP A 444 18.35 -19.39 -39.62
N LYS A 445 19.30 -20.34 -39.64
CA LYS A 445 20.47 -20.35 -38.76
C LYS A 445 21.31 -19.07 -38.89
N LYS A 446 21.53 -18.58 -40.11
CA LYS A 446 22.36 -17.38 -40.34
C LYS A 446 21.67 -16.12 -39.82
N SER A 447 20.35 -16.07 -39.91
CA SER A 447 19.53 -15.01 -39.31
C SER A 447 19.60 -15.03 -37.78
N ARG A 448 19.55 -16.21 -37.15
CA ARG A 448 19.71 -16.35 -35.68
C ARG A 448 21.12 -15.95 -35.22
N GLU A 449 22.16 -16.35 -35.93
CA GLU A 449 23.55 -15.92 -35.65
C GLU A 449 23.72 -14.40 -35.76
N ASN A 450 23.15 -13.77 -36.80
CA ASN A 450 23.14 -12.31 -36.93
C ASN A 450 22.35 -11.63 -35.81
N SER A 451 21.26 -12.25 -35.34
CA SER A 451 20.47 -11.76 -34.23
C SER A 451 21.24 -11.85 -32.91
N ALA A 452 21.97 -12.95 -32.69
CA ALA A 452 22.85 -13.11 -31.52
C ALA A 452 23.95 -12.03 -31.50
N ALA A 453 24.60 -11.78 -32.64
CA ALA A 453 25.62 -10.74 -32.75
C ALA A 453 25.09 -9.33 -32.43
N ARG A 454 23.81 -9.06 -32.72
CA ARG A 454 23.12 -7.79 -32.38
C ARG A 454 22.68 -7.67 -30.92
N LEU A 455 22.76 -8.75 -30.14
CA LEU A 455 22.40 -8.80 -28.72
C LEU A 455 23.62 -9.00 -27.81
N GLU A 456 24.75 -9.42 -28.37
CA GLU A 456 25.98 -9.75 -27.63
C GLU A 456 26.56 -8.53 -26.89
N ASP A 457 26.52 -7.36 -27.49
CA ASP A 457 27.03 -6.08 -26.97
C ASP A 457 26.11 -5.43 -25.91
N LEU A 458 24.96 -6.03 -25.59
CA LEU A 458 24.02 -5.49 -24.60
C LEU A 458 24.67 -5.39 -23.20
N ASN A 459 24.90 -4.18 -22.70
CA ASN A 459 25.60 -3.98 -21.42
C ASN A 459 24.63 -3.61 -20.27
N PHE A 460 24.49 -4.51 -19.29
CA PHE A 460 23.66 -4.28 -18.10
C PHE A 460 24.20 -3.19 -17.16
N GLU A 461 25.48 -2.80 -17.25
CA GLU A 461 25.99 -1.66 -16.48
C GLU A 461 25.27 -0.36 -16.85
N LYS A 462 24.73 -0.25 -18.08
CA LYS A 462 23.85 0.86 -18.49
C LYS A 462 22.63 0.94 -17.56
N LEU A 463 21.94 -0.19 -17.34
CA LEU A 463 20.80 -0.28 -16.43
C LEU A 463 21.21 0.04 -14.99
N TYR A 464 22.29 -0.57 -14.49
CA TYR A 464 22.73 -0.36 -13.12
C TYR A 464 23.09 1.10 -12.84
N LEU A 465 23.80 1.75 -13.76
CA LEU A 465 24.17 3.15 -13.62
C LEU A 465 22.96 4.08 -13.74
N ARG A 466 22.01 3.79 -14.64
CA ARG A 466 20.72 4.48 -14.74
C ARG A 466 19.94 4.40 -13.42
N ASN A 467 19.82 3.20 -12.86
CA ASN A 467 19.15 2.96 -11.57
C ASN A 467 19.84 3.69 -10.41
N ARG A 468 21.18 3.72 -10.36
CA ARG A 468 21.94 4.50 -9.36
C ARG A 468 21.68 6.00 -9.50
N LEU A 469 21.61 6.53 -10.73
CA LEU A 469 21.31 7.95 -10.98
C LEU A 469 19.89 8.31 -10.54
N CYS A 470 18.88 7.54 -10.96
CA CYS A 470 17.49 7.75 -10.54
C CYS A 470 17.35 7.68 -9.01
N ARG A 471 18.03 6.72 -8.36
CA ARG A 471 18.09 6.61 -6.90
C ARG A 471 18.68 7.86 -6.25
N LEU A 472 19.79 8.39 -6.76
CA LEU A 472 20.40 9.61 -6.24
C LEU A 472 19.48 10.83 -6.41
N CYS A 473 18.83 11.00 -7.56
CA CYS A 473 17.85 12.06 -7.78
C CYS A 473 16.68 11.97 -6.78
N ASN A 474 16.17 10.76 -6.52
CA ASN A 474 15.10 10.54 -5.55
C ASN A 474 15.54 10.84 -4.11
N ILE A 475 16.76 10.45 -3.72
CA ILE A 475 17.33 10.81 -2.41
C ILE A 475 17.46 12.33 -2.28
N ILE A 476 18.01 13.00 -3.29
CA ILE A 476 18.22 14.45 -3.32
C ILE A 476 16.89 15.20 -3.17
N GLY A 477 15.88 14.85 -3.97
CA GLY A 477 14.55 15.47 -3.91
C GLY A 477 13.86 15.23 -2.58
N ALA A 478 13.89 13.99 -2.06
CA ALA A 478 13.19 13.64 -0.82
C ALA A 478 13.87 14.16 0.46
N LEU A 479 15.19 14.38 0.44
CA LEU A 479 15.96 14.98 1.53
C LEU A 479 16.21 16.49 1.38
N HIS A 480 15.77 17.08 0.27
CA HIS A 480 15.93 18.51 -0.08
C HIS A 480 17.40 18.96 -0.03
N ILE A 481 18.27 18.28 -0.78
CA ILE A 481 19.71 18.61 -0.88
C ILE A 481 19.90 19.72 -1.93
N GLU A 482 19.89 20.98 -1.48
CA GLU A 482 19.92 22.16 -2.36
C GLU A 482 21.23 22.28 -3.16
N GLU A 483 22.36 21.81 -2.62
CA GLU A 483 23.68 21.89 -3.25
C GLU A 483 23.75 21.10 -4.58
N ALA A 484 22.84 20.15 -4.79
CA ALA A 484 22.76 19.35 -6.01
C ALA A 484 22.17 20.10 -7.21
N ALA A 485 21.50 21.24 -7.00
CA ALA A 485 20.66 21.87 -8.02
C ALA A 485 21.43 22.27 -9.28
N SER A 486 22.64 22.81 -9.15
CA SER A 486 23.49 23.21 -10.29
C SER A 486 23.86 22.03 -11.18
N ILE A 487 24.18 20.89 -10.57
CA ILE A 487 24.54 19.64 -11.27
C ILE A 487 23.30 19.07 -11.96
N LEU A 488 22.16 19.04 -11.27
CA LEU A 488 20.89 18.58 -11.85
C LEU A 488 20.47 19.41 -13.07
N VAL A 489 20.70 20.73 -13.07
CA VAL A 489 20.44 21.59 -14.24
C VAL A 489 21.37 21.26 -15.41
N ASN A 490 22.64 20.97 -15.15
CA ASN A 490 23.58 20.55 -16.20
C ASN A 490 23.13 19.21 -16.82
N ILE A 491 22.70 18.26 -15.98
CA ILE A 491 22.16 16.97 -16.40
C ILE A 491 20.90 17.17 -17.25
N TYR A 492 19.94 17.96 -16.76
CA TYR A 492 18.70 18.29 -17.48
C TYR A 492 18.98 18.88 -18.87
N ASN A 493 19.86 19.89 -18.96
CA ASN A 493 20.20 20.55 -20.22
C ASN A 493 20.84 19.60 -21.24
N TYR A 494 21.56 18.59 -20.76
CA TYR A 494 22.11 17.55 -21.62
C TYR A 494 21.03 16.58 -22.09
N LEU A 495 20.19 16.09 -21.16
CA LEU A 495 19.12 15.13 -21.46
C LEU A 495 18.02 15.74 -22.36
N LYS A 496 17.79 17.05 -22.28
CA LYS A 496 16.91 17.77 -23.22
C LYS A 496 17.35 17.61 -24.68
N LYS A 497 18.66 17.45 -24.93
CA LYS A 497 19.22 17.23 -26.28
C LYS A 497 19.32 15.74 -26.63
N TYR A 498 19.62 14.89 -25.64
CA TYR A 498 19.81 13.45 -25.78
C TYR A 498 18.97 12.73 -24.72
N PRO A 499 17.70 12.42 -25.00
CA PRO A 499 16.76 12.00 -23.96
C PRO A 499 16.99 10.55 -23.53
N ASP A 500 17.27 10.38 -22.24
CA ASP A 500 16.97 9.17 -21.48
C ASP A 500 15.79 9.50 -20.56
N ARG A 501 14.62 8.88 -20.81
CA ARG A 501 13.37 9.26 -20.14
C ARG A 501 13.42 9.07 -18.63
N GLU A 502 13.99 7.97 -18.16
CA GLU A 502 14.00 7.66 -16.71
C GLU A 502 14.89 8.63 -15.93
N ILE A 503 16.07 8.96 -16.46
CA ILE A 503 16.97 9.92 -15.81
C ILE A 503 16.39 11.34 -15.92
N LEU A 504 15.80 11.68 -17.07
CA LEU A 504 15.19 12.99 -17.28
C LEU A 504 14.04 13.20 -16.30
N ASP A 505 13.10 12.26 -16.21
CA ASP A 505 11.95 12.35 -15.32
C ASP A 505 12.38 12.44 -13.85
N ALA A 506 13.37 11.64 -13.43
CA ALA A 506 13.91 11.69 -12.07
C ALA A 506 14.60 13.04 -11.78
N THR A 507 15.32 13.60 -12.75
CA THR A 507 16.02 14.90 -12.63
C THR A 507 15.01 16.05 -12.55
N VAL A 508 14.01 16.05 -13.42
CA VAL A 508 12.94 17.05 -13.46
C VAL A 508 12.12 17.00 -12.17
N LEU A 509 11.80 15.80 -11.68
CA LEU A 509 11.12 15.61 -10.41
C LEU A 509 11.95 16.18 -9.26
N ALA A 510 13.24 15.84 -9.18
CA ALA A 510 14.14 16.33 -8.13
C ALA A 510 14.23 17.87 -8.14
N LEU A 511 14.49 18.48 -9.30
CA LEU A 511 14.54 19.95 -9.45
C LEU A 511 13.23 20.63 -9.07
N SER A 512 12.09 20.02 -9.42
CA SER A 512 10.76 20.53 -9.09
C SER A 512 10.51 20.45 -7.58
N THR A 513 10.89 19.35 -6.93
CA THR A 513 10.79 19.21 -5.47
C THR A 513 11.72 20.14 -4.70
N LEU A 514 12.87 20.51 -5.28
CA LEU A 514 13.79 21.51 -4.71
C LEU A 514 13.32 22.96 -4.90
N ASN A 515 12.15 23.19 -5.52
CA ASN A 515 11.66 24.53 -5.89
C ASN A 515 12.64 25.35 -6.75
N TYR A 516 13.44 24.69 -7.59
CA TYR A 516 14.51 25.41 -8.29
C TYR A 516 13.98 26.31 -9.42
N SER A 517 14.29 27.61 -9.35
CA SER A 517 13.72 28.66 -10.21
C SER A 517 13.97 28.50 -11.72
N TYR A 518 15.07 27.86 -12.10
CA TYR A 518 15.37 27.55 -13.51
C TYR A 518 14.32 26.59 -14.11
N MET A 519 13.96 25.53 -13.37
CA MET A 519 12.97 24.56 -13.82
C MET A 519 11.58 25.20 -13.92
N LEU A 520 11.27 26.14 -13.03
CA LEU A 520 10.04 26.91 -13.10
C LEU A 520 9.93 27.72 -14.41
N GLY A 521 11.03 28.31 -14.89
CA GLY A 521 11.08 29.00 -16.18
C GLY A 521 10.86 28.07 -17.37
N GLU A 522 11.41 26.85 -17.33
CA GLU A 522 11.18 25.84 -18.37
C GLU A 522 9.71 25.36 -18.39
N ILE A 523 9.12 25.15 -17.21
CA ILE A 523 7.70 24.81 -17.06
C ILE A 523 6.80 25.95 -17.60
N GLU A 524 7.18 27.21 -17.39
CA GLU A 524 6.48 28.37 -17.94
C GLU A 524 6.43 28.34 -19.48
N VAL A 525 7.54 27.99 -20.12
CA VAL A 525 7.61 27.80 -21.57
C VAL A 525 6.72 26.63 -22.03
N MET A 526 6.75 25.49 -21.32
CA MET A 526 5.90 24.35 -21.63
C MET A 526 4.40 24.69 -21.51
N ILE A 527 4.01 25.49 -20.52
CA ILE A 527 2.61 25.91 -20.33
C ILE A 527 2.15 26.88 -21.44
N THR A 528 3.03 27.80 -21.85
CA THR A 528 2.67 28.87 -22.80
C THR A 528 2.76 28.45 -24.26
N THR A 529 3.72 27.57 -24.61
CA THR A 529 4.03 27.21 -26.01
C THR A 529 3.91 25.73 -26.33
N GLY A 530 3.82 24.87 -25.31
CA GLY A 530 3.75 23.42 -25.49
C GLY A 530 2.39 22.94 -26.00
N ASP A 531 2.36 21.69 -26.46
CA ASP A 531 1.12 21.01 -26.84
C ASP A 531 0.25 20.62 -25.62
N ALA A 532 -0.92 20.01 -25.84
CA ALA A 532 -1.83 19.69 -24.74
C ALA A 532 -1.26 18.69 -23.72
N GLU A 533 -0.42 17.74 -24.16
CA GLU A 533 0.21 16.75 -23.29
C GLU A 533 1.38 17.36 -22.52
N GLU A 534 2.18 18.22 -23.17
CA GLU A 534 3.22 19.01 -22.54
C GLU A 534 2.66 19.97 -21.50
N GLN A 535 1.55 20.67 -21.80
CA GLN A 535 0.85 21.55 -20.86
C GLN A 535 0.34 20.76 -19.64
N LYS A 536 -0.20 19.55 -19.85
CA LYS A 536 -0.66 18.67 -18.76
C LYS A 536 0.49 18.18 -17.89
N SER A 537 1.60 17.77 -18.51
CA SER A 537 2.83 17.39 -17.80
C SER A 537 3.39 18.57 -17.00
N ALA A 538 3.42 19.76 -17.60
CA ALA A 538 3.89 20.98 -16.97
C ALA A 538 3.04 21.37 -15.75
N LEU A 539 1.71 21.24 -15.81
CA LEU A 539 0.83 21.46 -14.66
C LEU A 539 1.08 20.45 -13.53
N ARG A 540 1.34 19.18 -13.86
CA ARG A 540 1.70 18.14 -12.88
C ARG A 540 3.04 18.43 -12.20
N LEU A 541 4.00 19.03 -12.90
CA LEU A 541 5.28 19.44 -12.29
C LEU A 541 5.12 20.73 -11.47
N LEU A 542 4.34 21.68 -11.96
CA LEU A 542 4.04 22.94 -11.29
C LEU A 542 3.34 22.70 -9.93
N SER A 543 2.57 21.62 -9.78
CA SER A 543 1.90 21.28 -8.51
C SER A 543 2.86 20.87 -7.40
N LEU A 544 4.13 20.58 -7.73
CA LEU A 544 5.19 20.30 -6.76
C LEU A 544 5.82 21.57 -6.20
N PHE A 545 5.67 22.72 -6.88
CA PHE A 545 6.20 23.99 -6.42
C PHE A 545 5.32 24.63 -5.35
N THR A 546 5.93 25.16 -4.30
CA THR A 546 5.22 25.85 -3.21
C THR A 546 5.31 27.38 -3.30
N GLU A 547 6.11 27.93 -4.22
CA GLU A 547 6.37 29.37 -4.31
C GLU A 547 5.23 30.18 -4.96
N GLN A 548 5.12 31.46 -4.58
CA GLN A 548 4.13 32.40 -5.11
C GLN A 548 4.16 32.56 -6.64
N ARG A 549 5.34 32.50 -7.27
CA ARG A 549 5.48 32.64 -8.72
C ARG A 549 4.70 31.56 -9.48
N SER A 550 4.77 30.32 -9.01
CA SER A 550 4.04 29.21 -9.61
C SER A 550 2.51 29.35 -9.48
N LEU A 551 2.03 30.02 -8.42
CA LEU A 551 0.61 30.35 -8.26
C LEU A 551 0.18 31.37 -9.33
N ASN A 552 0.97 32.43 -9.53
CA ASN A 552 0.68 33.47 -10.50
C ASN A 552 0.62 32.92 -11.93
N MET A 553 1.53 32.02 -12.31
CA MET A 553 1.52 31.36 -13.62
C MET A 553 0.20 30.61 -13.88
N THR A 554 -0.34 29.95 -12.85
CA THR A 554 -1.60 29.20 -12.94
C THR A 554 -2.80 30.14 -13.07
N LEU A 555 -2.80 31.23 -12.31
CA LEU A 555 -3.85 32.25 -12.40
C LEU A 555 -3.85 32.92 -13.78
N GLU A 556 -2.69 33.20 -14.36
CA GLU A 556 -2.57 33.78 -15.70
C GLU A 556 -3.06 32.82 -16.79
N LEU A 557 -2.71 31.53 -16.70
CA LEU A 557 -3.23 30.49 -17.59
C LEU A 557 -4.76 30.44 -17.57
N LEU A 558 -5.36 30.40 -16.39
CA LEU A 558 -6.81 30.31 -16.23
C LEU A 558 -7.55 31.58 -16.67
N LYS A 559 -6.97 32.77 -16.41
CA LYS A 559 -7.56 34.05 -16.80
C LYS A 559 -7.87 34.13 -18.30
N ASN A 560 -7.06 33.47 -19.12
CA ASN A 560 -7.21 33.46 -20.57
C ASN A 560 -8.13 32.32 -21.09
N ARG A 561 -8.51 31.35 -20.24
CA ARG A 561 -9.20 30.10 -20.61
C ARG A 561 -10.46 29.82 -19.80
N VAL A 562 -11.07 30.87 -19.24
CA VAL A 562 -12.19 30.78 -18.30
C VAL A 562 -13.41 30.00 -18.83
N GLY A 563 -13.71 30.12 -20.13
CA GLY A 563 -14.83 29.43 -20.78
C GLY A 563 -14.48 28.11 -21.46
N GLU A 564 -13.21 27.68 -21.42
CA GLU A 564 -12.73 26.50 -22.14
C GLU A 564 -13.04 25.21 -21.35
N ASP A 565 -13.61 24.21 -22.02
CA ASP A 565 -13.81 22.87 -21.47
C ASP A 565 -12.63 21.98 -21.87
N SER A 566 -11.63 21.92 -20.98
CA SER A 566 -10.36 21.25 -21.25
C SER A 566 -9.80 20.63 -19.97
N MET A 567 -9.17 19.45 -20.11
CA MET A 567 -8.44 18.79 -19.02
C MET A 567 -7.35 19.68 -18.40
N ILE A 568 -6.85 20.67 -19.16
CA ILE A 568 -5.87 21.66 -18.70
C ILE A 568 -6.50 22.62 -17.68
N VAL A 569 -7.70 23.13 -17.98
CA VAL A 569 -8.47 24.00 -17.06
C VAL A 569 -8.83 23.21 -15.79
N GLU A 570 -9.28 21.96 -15.96
CA GLU A 570 -9.59 21.06 -14.85
C GLU A 570 -8.38 20.84 -13.92
N SER A 571 -7.22 20.53 -14.50
CA SER A 571 -5.96 20.30 -13.77
C SER A 571 -5.47 21.56 -13.06
N ALA A 572 -5.55 22.72 -13.73
CA ALA A 572 -5.13 24.00 -13.16
C ALA A 572 -6.03 24.44 -11.99
N VAL A 573 -7.35 24.29 -12.12
CA VAL A 573 -8.29 24.56 -11.02
C VAL A 573 -8.04 23.60 -9.86
N THR A 574 -7.85 22.31 -10.12
CA THR A 574 -7.52 21.32 -9.08
C THR A 574 -6.23 21.69 -8.35
N MET A 575 -5.21 22.17 -9.07
CA MET A 575 -3.96 22.60 -8.46
C MET A 575 -4.15 23.84 -7.57
N LEU A 576 -4.96 24.82 -7.98
CA LEU A 576 -5.31 25.97 -7.14
C LEU A 576 -6.06 25.54 -5.89
N LEU A 577 -6.96 24.56 -5.99
CA LEU A 577 -7.70 24.02 -4.86
C LEU A 577 -6.84 23.34 -3.81
N ASP A 578 -5.65 22.89 -4.20
CA ASP A 578 -4.71 22.42 -3.20
C ASP A 578 -3.97 23.58 -2.57
N ARG A 579 -3.67 24.67 -3.28
CA ARG A 579 -2.80 25.74 -2.76
C ARG A 579 -3.48 26.63 -1.71
N ASP A 580 -2.66 27.31 -0.90
CA ASP A 580 -3.18 28.37 -0.04
C ASP A 580 -3.46 29.62 -0.90
N ILE A 581 -4.75 29.89 -1.12
CA ILE A 581 -5.27 31.00 -1.92
C ILE A 581 -6.16 31.93 -1.08
N SER A 582 -6.04 31.84 0.25
CA SER A 582 -6.80 32.62 1.21
C SER A 582 -6.59 34.12 0.97
N GLY A 583 -7.66 34.88 0.85
CA GLY A 583 -7.62 36.33 0.59
C GLY A 583 -7.15 36.74 -0.81
N ASN A 584 -7.01 35.81 -1.77
CA ASN A 584 -6.55 36.14 -3.13
C ASN A 584 -7.70 36.66 -4.01
N ILE A 585 -7.72 37.97 -4.25
CA ILE A 585 -8.76 38.65 -5.04
C ILE A 585 -8.77 38.18 -6.51
N THR A 586 -7.60 37.98 -7.10
CA THR A 586 -7.48 37.57 -8.51
C THR A 586 -8.04 36.16 -8.72
N ALA A 587 -7.76 35.23 -7.80
CA ALA A 587 -8.30 33.87 -7.84
C ALA A 587 -9.84 33.86 -7.80
N VAL A 588 -10.46 34.64 -6.89
CA VAL A 588 -11.94 34.74 -6.83
C VAL A 588 -12.54 35.26 -8.11
N GLN A 589 -11.95 36.30 -8.71
CA GLN A 589 -12.44 36.85 -9.97
C GLN A 589 -12.40 35.81 -11.09
N ILE A 590 -11.33 35.03 -11.17
CA ILE A 590 -11.19 33.94 -12.13
C ILE A 590 -12.25 32.86 -11.87
N PHE A 591 -12.42 32.40 -10.63
CA PHE A 591 -13.43 31.38 -10.30
C PHE A 591 -14.86 31.85 -10.62
N LYS A 592 -15.21 33.09 -10.28
CA LYS A 592 -16.50 33.70 -10.66
C LYS A 592 -16.66 33.72 -12.18
N GLY A 593 -15.60 34.07 -12.91
CA GLY A 593 -15.56 33.97 -14.37
C GLY A 593 -15.86 32.56 -14.86
N ILE A 594 -15.23 31.53 -14.27
CA ILE A 594 -15.38 30.13 -14.70
C ILE A 594 -16.82 29.67 -14.46
N ILE A 595 -17.40 30.00 -13.32
CA ILE A 595 -18.78 29.64 -12.96
C ILE A 595 -19.80 30.21 -13.97
N VAL A 596 -19.55 31.41 -14.48
CA VAL A 596 -20.44 32.11 -15.42
C VAL A 596 -20.24 31.65 -16.86
N ASN A 597 -18.99 31.46 -17.29
CA ASN A 597 -18.66 31.26 -18.71
C ASN A 597 -18.39 29.80 -19.11
N ASN A 598 -18.05 28.92 -18.17
CA ASN A 598 -17.74 27.52 -18.46
C ASN A 598 -19.02 26.68 -18.47
N MET A 599 -19.17 25.80 -19.46
CA MET A 599 -20.35 24.94 -19.59
C MET A 599 -20.22 23.61 -18.83
N ASN A 600 -19.00 23.19 -18.46
CA ASN A 600 -18.76 21.92 -17.81
C ASN A 600 -19.16 21.96 -16.31
N PRO A 601 -20.15 21.15 -15.87
CA PRO A 601 -20.62 21.16 -14.49
C PRO A 601 -19.54 20.85 -13.44
N ALA A 602 -18.58 19.97 -13.76
CA ALA A 602 -17.51 19.56 -12.86
C ALA A 602 -16.51 20.69 -12.62
N ILE A 603 -16.06 21.36 -13.70
CA ILE A 603 -15.17 22.54 -13.62
C ILE A 603 -15.84 23.67 -12.84
N ARG A 604 -17.13 23.93 -13.09
CA ARG A 604 -17.91 24.91 -12.32
C ARG A 604 -17.99 24.56 -10.84
N GLY A 605 -18.22 23.28 -10.51
CA GLY A 605 -18.26 22.79 -9.12
C GLY A 605 -16.93 23.00 -8.40
N MET A 606 -15.81 22.73 -9.08
CA MET A 606 -14.47 23.00 -8.52
C MET A 606 -14.21 24.51 -8.34
N ALA A 607 -14.62 25.34 -9.29
CA ALA A 607 -14.50 26.79 -9.15
C ALA A 607 -15.31 27.34 -7.96
N VAL A 608 -16.49 26.78 -7.67
CA VAL A 608 -17.27 27.09 -6.46
C VAL A 608 -16.47 26.79 -5.20
N LEU A 609 -15.82 25.62 -5.11
CA LEU A 609 -14.95 25.28 -3.98
C LEU A 609 -13.78 26.27 -3.84
N GLY A 610 -13.26 26.77 -4.97
CA GLY A 610 -12.18 27.75 -5.03
C GLY A 610 -12.57 29.10 -4.45
N ILE A 611 -13.80 29.56 -4.69
CA ILE A 611 -14.35 30.74 -4.00
C ILE A 611 -14.35 30.53 -2.49
N GLY A 612 -14.75 29.34 -2.05
CA GLY A 612 -14.77 28.97 -0.64
C GLY A 612 -13.40 29.09 0.04
N GLN A 613 -12.35 28.62 -0.64
CA GLN A 613 -10.97 28.68 -0.14
C GLN A 613 -10.37 30.08 -0.12
N CYS A 614 -10.81 30.98 -1.00
CA CYS A 614 -10.40 32.38 -0.94
C CYS A 614 -10.96 33.10 0.30
N GLY A 615 -12.07 32.62 0.88
CA GLY A 615 -12.49 32.99 2.24
C GLY A 615 -13.13 34.38 2.38
N PHE A 616 -13.67 35.00 1.32
CA PHE A 616 -14.32 36.32 1.42
C PHE A 616 -15.77 36.21 1.91
N ASP A 617 -16.11 36.92 2.99
CA ASP A 617 -17.46 36.91 3.57
C ASP A 617 -18.58 37.31 2.60
N ALA A 618 -18.29 38.29 1.74
CA ALA A 618 -19.24 38.81 0.75
C ALA A 618 -19.68 37.75 -0.27
N ASP A 619 -18.90 36.67 -0.41
CA ASP A 619 -19.21 35.61 -1.36
C ASP A 619 -20.26 34.62 -0.84
N ILE A 620 -20.62 34.65 0.45
CA ILE A 620 -21.71 33.81 0.99
C ILE A 620 -23.05 34.13 0.32
N ASP A 621 -23.36 35.42 0.12
CA ASP A 621 -24.60 35.83 -0.54
C ASP A 621 -24.58 35.46 -2.03
N PHE A 622 -23.44 35.63 -2.69
CA PHE A 622 -23.25 35.19 -4.08
C PHE A 622 -23.45 33.67 -4.25
N LEU A 623 -22.88 32.87 -3.35
CA LEU A 623 -23.02 31.41 -3.34
C LEU A 623 -24.47 31.00 -3.07
N ASN A 624 -25.17 31.70 -2.16
CA ASN A 624 -26.59 31.45 -1.91
C ASN A 624 -27.46 31.73 -3.14
N ASP A 625 -27.22 32.83 -3.85
CA ASP A 625 -27.93 33.13 -5.09
C ASP A 625 -27.64 32.09 -6.19
N LEU A 626 -26.42 31.54 -6.21
CA LEU A 626 -26.02 30.49 -7.13
C LEU A 626 -26.72 29.16 -6.82
N PHE A 627 -26.96 28.85 -5.54
CA PHE A 627 -27.58 27.60 -5.10
C PHE A 627 -28.94 27.35 -5.76
N TYR A 628 -29.77 28.39 -5.89
CA TYR A 628 -31.09 28.31 -6.52
C TYR A 628 -31.05 28.29 -8.06
N LYS A 629 -29.91 28.66 -8.66
CA LYS A 629 -29.71 28.65 -10.13
C LYS A 629 -29.14 27.33 -10.64
N MET A 630 -28.48 26.56 -9.78
CA MET A 630 -27.89 25.27 -10.13
C MET A 630 -28.91 24.15 -9.95
N SER A 631 -29.01 23.26 -10.94
CA SER A 631 -29.92 22.11 -10.91
C SER A 631 -29.27 20.82 -10.40
N GLY A 632 -27.94 20.71 -10.43
CA GLY A 632 -27.22 19.48 -10.05
C GLY A 632 -26.88 19.39 -8.55
N ASP A 633 -27.14 18.22 -7.96
CA ASP A 633 -26.83 17.92 -6.55
C ASP A 633 -25.34 18.11 -6.20
N ASP A 634 -24.43 17.74 -7.12
CA ASP A 634 -22.97 17.90 -6.96
C ASP A 634 -22.50 19.37 -7.01
N GLN A 635 -23.28 20.26 -7.59
CA GLN A 635 -22.96 21.69 -7.62
C GLN A 635 -23.49 22.36 -6.36
N LYS A 636 -24.69 21.95 -5.92
CA LYS A 636 -25.30 22.42 -4.68
C LYS A 636 -24.50 21.99 -3.45
N ASP A 637 -23.99 20.75 -3.42
CA ASP A 637 -23.16 20.30 -2.30
C ASP A 637 -21.79 21.02 -2.27
N ALA A 638 -21.24 21.40 -3.43
CA ALA A 638 -20.02 22.21 -3.54
C ALA A 638 -20.24 23.61 -2.95
N ILE A 639 -21.41 24.20 -3.17
CA ILE A 639 -21.78 25.50 -2.59
C ILE A 639 -21.81 25.43 -1.06
N VAL A 640 -22.48 24.43 -0.48
CA VAL A 640 -22.54 24.28 0.99
C VAL A 640 -21.13 24.11 1.58
N ARG A 641 -20.27 23.32 0.91
CA ARG A 641 -18.88 23.14 1.31
C ARG A 641 -18.07 24.43 1.21
N ALA A 642 -18.23 25.20 0.14
CA ALA A 642 -17.57 26.50 -0.02
C ALA A 642 -17.97 27.49 1.08
N ILE A 643 -19.26 27.56 1.41
CA ILE A 643 -19.78 28.37 2.52
C ILE A 643 -19.18 27.90 3.86
N ALA A 644 -19.09 26.59 4.09
CA ALA A 644 -18.47 26.03 5.30
C ALA A 644 -16.99 26.43 5.41
N THR A 645 -16.25 26.45 4.29
CA THR A 645 -14.86 26.90 4.25
C THR A 645 -14.72 28.37 4.61
N ILE A 646 -15.55 29.26 4.04
CA ILE A 646 -15.55 30.69 4.38
C ILE A 646 -15.84 30.89 5.87
N ALA A 647 -16.87 30.20 6.38
CA ALA A 647 -17.30 30.29 7.77
C ALA A 647 -16.26 29.75 8.79
N ALA A 648 -15.32 28.90 8.35
CA ALA A 648 -14.23 28.39 9.17
C ALA A 648 -13.06 29.37 9.24
N HIS A 649 -12.76 30.11 8.17
CA HIS A 649 -11.60 31.00 8.07
C HIS A 649 -11.90 32.44 8.50
N SER A 650 -13.14 32.90 8.37
CA SER A 650 -13.54 34.26 8.72
C SER A 650 -14.52 34.28 9.89
N PRO A 651 -14.28 35.09 10.95
CA PRO A 651 -15.23 35.24 12.05
C PRO A 651 -16.29 36.33 11.81
N SER A 652 -16.17 37.14 10.75
CA SER A 652 -16.96 38.37 10.54
C SER A 652 -18.26 38.22 9.75
N TYR A 653 -18.59 37.03 9.26
CA TYR A 653 -19.82 36.79 8.51
C TYR A 653 -21.10 36.88 9.36
N ASN A 654 -22.23 37.14 8.70
CA ASN A 654 -23.54 37.22 9.35
C ASN A 654 -24.10 35.84 9.72
N LYS A 655 -23.80 35.38 10.95
CA LYS A 655 -24.27 34.08 11.47
C LYS A 655 -25.79 33.87 11.40
N ARG A 656 -26.60 34.90 11.65
CA ARG A 656 -28.07 34.78 11.65
C ARG A 656 -28.62 34.53 10.25
N GLN A 657 -28.04 35.20 9.25
CA GLN A 657 -28.42 35.05 7.85
C GLN A 657 -27.98 33.68 7.31
N LEU A 658 -26.77 33.24 7.64
CA LEU A 658 -26.28 31.90 7.28
C LEU A 658 -27.17 30.79 7.85
N ILE A 659 -27.58 30.88 9.13
CA ILE A 659 -28.50 29.89 9.72
C ILE A 659 -29.81 29.79 8.92
N ARG A 660 -30.36 30.92 8.46
CA ARG A 660 -31.59 30.92 7.63
C ARG A 660 -31.37 30.22 6.29
N TYR A 661 -30.25 30.48 5.62
CA TYR A 661 -29.91 29.82 4.36
C TYR A 661 -29.79 28.30 4.54
N LEU A 662 -29.05 27.86 5.55
CA LEU A 662 -28.86 26.44 5.81
C LEU A 662 -30.17 25.73 6.18
N GLN A 663 -31.07 26.38 6.92
CA GLN A 663 -32.40 25.84 7.22
C GLN A 663 -33.25 25.62 5.95
N GLU A 664 -33.11 26.49 4.94
CA GLU A 664 -33.75 26.28 3.64
C GLU A 664 -33.08 25.15 2.86
N TYR A 665 -31.74 25.01 2.93
CA TYR A 665 -31.01 23.94 2.25
C TYR A 665 -31.36 22.55 2.80
N LEU A 666 -31.80 22.44 4.06
CA LEU A 666 -32.29 21.18 4.62
C LEU A 666 -33.55 20.63 3.92
N LYS A 667 -34.27 21.46 3.15
CA LYS A 667 -35.43 21.05 2.36
C LYS A 667 -35.06 20.52 0.97
N ASP A 668 -33.78 20.59 0.59
CA ASP A 668 -33.30 20.12 -0.70
C ASP A 668 -33.36 18.58 -0.80
N PRO A 669 -33.71 18.00 -1.96
CA PRO A 669 -33.73 16.55 -2.13
C PRO A 669 -32.35 15.89 -1.93
N GLY A 670 -31.26 16.59 -2.28
CA GLY A 670 -29.91 16.07 -2.23
C GLY A 670 -29.45 15.70 -0.82
N ILE A 671 -29.15 14.42 -0.58
CA ILE A 671 -28.76 13.96 0.77
C ILE A 671 -27.45 14.60 1.24
N ARG A 672 -26.46 14.76 0.35
CA ARG A 672 -25.16 15.39 0.69
C ARG A 672 -25.33 16.86 1.09
N VAL A 673 -26.18 17.60 0.38
CA VAL A 673 -26.54 18.99 0.70
C VAL A 673 -27.11 19.09 2.12
N ARG A 674 -28.03 18.19 2.48
CA ARG A 674 -28.63 18.13 3.81
C ARG A 674 -27.61 17.76 4.90
N ILE A 675 -26.76 16.75 4.66
CA ILE A 675 -25.72 16.33 5.62
C ILE A 675 -24.75 17.49 5.92
N TYR A 676 -24.20 18.14 4.89
CA TYR A 676 -23.25 19.25 5.08
C TYR A 676 -23.90 20.47 5.73
N SER A 677 -25.16 20.76 5.38
CA SER A 677 -25.90 21.87 5.99
C SER A 677 -26.18 21.60 7.48
N CYS A 678 -26.53 20.37 7.84
CA CYS A 678 -26.69 19.94 9.24
C CYS A 678 -25.39 20.06 10.03
N LEU A 679 -24.26 19.63 9.46
CA LEU A 679 -22.95 19.73 10.10
C LEU A 679 -22.58 21.18 10.41
N LEU A 680 -22.81 22.09 9.46
CA LEU A 680 -22.53 23.51 9.65
C LEU A 680 -23.49 24.13 10.68
N LEU A 681 -24.78 23.78 10.64
CA LEU A 681 -25.78 24.22 11.63
C LEU A 681 -25.43 23.75 13.05
N ALA A 682 -25.00 22.49 13.21
CA ALA A 682 -24.61 21.94 14.50
C ALA A 682 -23.44 22.72 15.11
N ARG A 683 -22.42 23.06 14.32
CA ARG A 683 -21.27 23.86 14.77
C ARG A 683 -21.63 25.32 15.07
N LEU A 684 -22.62 25.88 14.38
CA LEU A 684 -23.19 27.19 14.70
C LEU A 684 -24.04 27.18 15.98
N GLY A 685 -24.19 26.02 16.64
CA GLY A 685 -24.96 25.85 17.87
C GLY A 685 -26.47 25.76 17.66
N ASN A 686 -26.92 25.46 16.43
CA ASN A 686 -28.33 25.28 16.15
C ASN A 686 -28.79 23.88 16.60
N LYS A 687 -29.68 23.83 17.58
CA LYS A 687 -30.20 22.60 18.19
C LYS A 687 -31.12 21.79 17.25
N ASP A 688 -31.78 22.44 16.29
CA ASP A 688 -32.62 21.76 15.30
C ASP A 688 -31.80 20.83 14.38
N ALA A 689 -30.49 21.07 14.26
CA ALA A 689 -29.60 20.25 13.44
C ALA A 689 -29.56 18.79 13.91
N LEU A 690 -29.53 18.55 15.23
CA LEU A 690 -29.49 17.20 15.80
C LEU A 690 -30.78 16.43 15.50
N ARG A 691 -31.92 17.11 15.52
CA ARG A 691 -33.22 16.53 15.15
C ARG A 691 -33.23 16.10 13.68
N VAL A 692 -32.68 16.90 12.78
CA VAL A 692 -32.66 16.57 11.36
C VAL A 692 -31.65 15.47 11.03
N ILE A 693 -30.49 15.44 11.70
CA ILE A 693 -29.52 14.33 11.62
C ILE A 693 -30.18 13.01 12.03
N ARG A 694 -30.98 13.04 13.10
CA ARG A 694 -31.75 11.88 13.56
C ARG A 694 -32.69 11.36 12.48
N ASP A 695 -33.49 12.24 11.90
CA ASP A 695 -34.46 11.87 10.87
C ASP A 695 -33.75 11.33 9.59
N MET A 696 -32.51 11.79 9.32
CA MET A 696 -31.67 11.25 8.24
C MET A 696 -31.03 9.89 8.56
N LEU A 697 -30.67 9.62 9.81
CA LEU A 697 -30.08 8.33 10.22
C LEU A 697 -31.09 7.19 10.25
N VAL A 698 -32.39 7.48 10.34
CA VAL A 698 -33.48 6.49 10.20
C VAL A 698 -33.65 6.01 8.76
N ILE A 699 -32.99 6.64 7.78
CA ILE A 699 -32.97 6.17 6.39
C ILE A 699 -32.31 4.78 6.37
N LYS A 700 -33.01 3.77 5.84
CA LYS A 700 -32.56 2.37 5.70
C LYS A 700 -31.45 2.18 4.66
N ASN A 701 -30.43 3.05 4.68
CA ASN A 701 -29.29 3.01 3.77
C ASN A 701 -28.00 3.20 4.57
N LYS A 702 -27.26 2.09 4.75
CA LYS A 702 -26.01 2.06 5.51
C LYS A 702 -24.93 2.98 4.93
N SER A 703 -24.89 3.19 3.61
CA SER A 703 -23.93 4.12 3.00
C SER A 703 -24.17 5.55 3.46
N ILE A 704 -25.43 5.97 3.58
CA ILE A 704 -25.78 7.31 4.05
C ILE A 704 -25.45 7.43 5.54
N GLN A 705 -25.78 6.40 6.34
CA GLN A 705 -25.45 6.39 7.77
C GLN A 705 -23.95 6.48 8.02
N ARG A 706 -23.13 5.74 7.27
CA ARG A 706 -21.66 5.82 7.33
C ARG A 706 -21.15 7.21 6.96
N ASP A 707 -21.68 7.83 5.91
CA ASP A 707 -21.32 9.19 5.53
C ASP A 707 -21.62 10.18 6.68
N ILE A 708 -22.80 10.06 7.29
CA ILE A 708 -23.20 10.87 8.45
C ILE A 708 -22.25 10.61 9.63
N LEU A 709 -22.01 9.37 10.03
CA LEU A 709 -21.18 9.03 11.18
C LEU A 709 -19.72 9.44 10.98
N THR A 710 -19.19 9.34 9.77
CA THR A 710 -17.80 9.74 9.49
C THR A 710 -17.63 11.26 9.57
N LEU A 711 -18.65 12.03 9.21
CA LEU A 711 -18.60 13.50 9.19
C LEU A 711 -19.07 14.15 10.50
N LEU A 712 -20.06 13.55 11.17
CA LEU A 712 -20.71 14.08 12.38
C LEU A 712 -20.27 13.35 13.65
N GLY A 713 -19.48 12.28 13.53
CA GLY A 713 -18.93 11.53 14.67
C GLY A 713 -18.01 12.34 15.57
N ASP A 714 -17.54 13.51 15.13
CA ASP A 714 -16.78 14.44 15.96
C ASP A 714 -17.66 15.35 16.82
N LEU A 715 -18.99 15.34 16.61
CA LEU A 715 -19.92 16.03 17.49
C LEU A 715 -20.00 15.29 18.83
N ARG A 716 -19.31 15.83 19.85
CA ARG A 716 -19.29 15.32 21.22
C ARG A 716 -20.61 15.61 21.96
N SER A 717 -21.71 15.05 21.48
CA SER A 717 -23.05 15.22 22.06
C SER A 717 -23.55 13.92 22.70
N ILE A 718 -23.91 14.00 23.98
CA ILE A 718 -24.51 12.89 24.72
C ILE A 718 -25.89 12.50 24.16
N GLU A 719 -26.71 13.48 23.77
CA GLU A 719 -28.04 13.24 23.17
C GLU A 719 -27.92 12.48 21.85
N PHE A 720 -26.96 12.89 21.02
CA PHE A 720 -26.66 12.21 19.76
C PHE A 720 -26.21 10.77 20.03
N SER A 721 -25.38 10.56 21.04
CA SER A 721 -24.87 9.23 21.40
C SER A 721 -25.97 8.30 21.92
N PHE A 722 -26.90 8.78 22.74
CA PHE A 722 -28.08 8.00 23.12
C PHE A 722 -28.96 7.65 21.92
N PHE A 723 -29.10 8.55 20.95
CA PHE A 723 -29.78 8.21 19.71
C PHE A 723 -29.02 7.14 18.90
N LEU A 724 -27.70 7.23 18.79
CA LEU A 724 -26.90 6.19 18.15
C LEU A 724 -27.04 4.84 18.86
N LEU A 725 -27.08 4.81 20.20
CA LEU A 725 -27.41 3.59 20.94
C LEU A 725 -28.76 3.04 20.50
N SER A 726 -29.78 3.88 20.33
CA SER A 726 -31.12 3.45 19.91
C SER A 726 -31.17 2.81 18.52
N LEU A 727 -30.22 3.11 17.64
CA LEU A 727 -30.11 2.50 16.31
C LEU A 727 -29.58 1.06 16.34
N LEU A 728 -28.88 0.66 17.41
CA LEU A 728 -28.29 -0.68 17.52
C LEU A 728 -29.33 -1.80 17.61
N LYS A 729 -30.60 -1.48 17.91
CA LYS A 729 -31.71 -2.43 17.91
C LYS A 729 -32.27 -2.70 16.50
N GLU A 730 -31.96 -1.84 15.54
CA GLU A 730 -32.52 -1.89 14.19
C GLU A 730 -31.64 -2.77 13.28
N GLU A 731 -32.24 -3.47 12.30
CA GLU A 731 -31.51 -4.35 11.36
C GLU A 731 -30.43 -3.62 10.53
N TYR A 732 -30.54 -2.31 10.41
CA TYR A 732 -29.60 -1.46 9.69
C TYR A 732 -28.56 -0.79 10.59
N GLY A 733 -28.59 -1.02 11.90
CA GLY A 733 -27.66 -0.42 12.85
C GLY A 733 -26.21 -0.89 12.61
N ILE A 734 -25.30 0.07 12.47
CA ILE A 734 -23.88 -0.18 12.14
C ILE A 734 -22.96 -0.02 13.36
N SER A 735 -22.84 -1.07 14.17
CA SER A 735 -22.14 -1.02 15.47
C SER A 735 -20.67 -0.61 15.34
N LYS A 736 -20.02 -1.03 14.24
CA LYS A 736 -18.59 -0.77 13.98
C LYS A 736 -18.28 0.68 13.66
N ASP A 737 -19.26 1.42 13.13
CA ASP A 737 -19.16 2.84 12.84
C ASP A 737 -19.68 3.69 14.02
N ILE A 738 -20.65 3.20 14.79
CA ILE A 738 -21.24 3.90 15.96
C ILE A 738 -20.29 3.94 17.16
N ILE A 739 -19.67 2.83 17.54
CA ILE A 739 -18.82 2.77 18.75
C ILE A 739 -17.64 3.76 18.70
N PRO A 740 -16.90 3.90 17.57
CA PRO A 740 -15.82 4.89 17.48
C PRO A 740 -16.26 6.34 17.72
N VAL A 741 -17.53 6.68 17.46
CA VAL A 741 -18.09 8.00 17.77
C VAL A 741 -18.22 8.19 19.29
N MET A 742 -18.68 7.16 20.01
CA MET A 742 -18.85 7.21 21.46
C MET A 742 -17.53 7.31 22.22
N VAL A 743 -16.46 6.70 21.70
CA VAL A 743 -15.11 6.78 22.29
C VAL A 743 -14.61 8.24 22.40
N LYS A 744 -15.13 9.16 21.57
CA LYS A 744 -14.75 10.58 21.55
C LYS A 744 -15.47 11.44 22.60
N LEU A 745 -16.41 10.87 23.36
CA LEU A 745 -17.18 11.59 24.36
C LEU A 745 -16.33 11.98 25.59
N PRO A 746 -16.65 13.10 26.27
CA PRO A 746 -16.12 13.39 27.58
C PRO A 746 -16.41 12.26 28.58
N VAL A 747 -15.49 12.06 29.53
CA VAL A 747 -15.59 10.98 30.53
C VAL A 747 -16.89 11.04 31.33
N GLU A 748 -17.39 12.22 31.66
CA GLU A 748 -18.67 12.38 32.39
C GLU A 748 -19.88 11.93 31.58
N ASP A 749 -19.94 12.26 30.29
CA ASP A 749 -21.01 11.82 29.40
C ASP A 749 -20.95 10.31 29.18
N MET A 750 -19.74 9.76 29.09
CA MET A 750 -19.53 8.32 28.96
C MET A 750 -19.92 7.55 30.23
N LYS A 751 -19.74 8.11 31.43
CA LYS A 751 -20.24 7.53 32.70
C LYS A 751 -21.75 7.36 32.68
N GLU A 752 -22.47 8.31 32.11
CA GLU A 752 -23.92 8.23 32.01
C GLU A 752 -24.38 7.13 31.04
N ILE A 753 -23.69 6.98 29.90
CA ILE A 753 -23.93 5.88 28.95
C ILE A 753 -23.58 4.53 29.58
N ASP A 754 -22.43 4.41 30.23
CA ASP A 754 -21.98 3.20 30.93
C ASP A 754 -22.99 2.78 32.00
N GLY A 755 -23.40 3.72 32.87
CA GLY A 755 -24.43 3.48 33.89
C GLY A 755 -25.77 3.07 33.30
N PHE A 756 -26.14 3.60 32.14
CA PHE A 756 -27.35 3.20 31.44
C PHE A 756 -27.26 1.76 30.89
N VAL A 757 -26.16 1.39 30.23
CA VAL A 757 -25.92 0.03 29.74
C VAL A 757 -25.89 -0.98 30.90
N VAL A 758 -25.22 -0.64 32.01
CA VAL A 758 -25.21 -1.42 33.26
C VAL A 758 -26.63 -1.67 33.77
N ASN A 759 -27.50 -0.66 33.73
CA ASN A 759 -28.89 -0.80 34.16
C ASN A 759 -29.71 -1.70 33.23
N ILE A 760 -29.40 -1.74 31.92
CA ILE A 760 -30.02 -2.70 31.00
C ILE A 760 -29.64 -4.14 31.38
N PHE A 761 -28.35 -4.43 31.58
CA PHE A 761 -27.92 -5.76 32.05
C PHE A 761 -28.61 -6.13 33.38
N ARG A 762 -28.61 -5.23 34.36
CA ARG A 762 -29.32 -5.46 35.64
C ARG A 762 -30.81 -5.71 35.48
N LYS A 763 -31.49 -5.03 34.55
CA LYS A 763 -32.93 -5.20 34.30
C LYS A 763 -33.26 -6.60 33.76
N TYR A 764 -32.40 -7.14 32.90
CA TYR A 764 -32.62 -8.44 32.25
C TYR A 764 -31.97 -9.62 32.99
N GLU A 765 -31.07 -9.35 33.95
CA GLU A 765 -30.32 -10.37 34.71
C GLU A 765 -30.52 -10.28 36.22
N ALA A 766 -31.32 -9.35 36.73
CA ALA A 766 -31.67 -9.36 38.14
C ALA A 766 -32.36 -10.70 38.47
N PRO A 767 -32.01 -11.34 39.61
CA PRO A 767 -32.74 -12.51 40.06
C PRO A 767 -34.21 -12.11 40.20
N VAL A 768 -35.06 -12.78 39.43
CA VAL A 768 -36.51 -12.63 39.55
C VAL A 768 -36.86 -12.95 40.99
N VAL A 769 -37.32 -11.94 41.73
CA VAL A 769 -37.85 -12.10 43.08
C VAL A 769 -38.92 -13.19 43.02
N GLU A 770 -38.80 -14.14 43.94
CA GLU A 770 -39.58 -15.38 44.04
C GLU A 770 -41.03 -15.26 43.56
N GLY A 771 -41.38 -16.08 42.56
CA GLY A 771 -42.77 -16.33 42.18
C GLY A 771 -43.14 -15.85 40.79
N ILE A 772 -42.56 -16.47 39.75
CA ILE A 772 -43.21 -16.96 38.52
C ILE A 772 -42.14 -17.74 37.76
N GLN A 773 -42.40 -19.02 37.50
CA GLN A 773 -41.51 -19.91 36.79
C GLN A 773 -41.33 -19.48 35.33
N SER A 774 -40.13 -18.99 35.01
CA SER A 774 -39.42 -19.35 33.79
C SER A 774 -37.93 -19.27 34.10
N VAL A 775 -37.35 -20.39 34.51
CA VAL A 775 -35.89 -20.56 34.45
C VAL A 775 -35.52 -20.36 32.98
N PRO A 776 -34.74 -19.34 32.57
CA PRO A 776 -34.14 -19.37 31.25
C PRO A 776 -33.16 -20.54 31.28
N ASP A 777 -33.24 -21.46 30.32
CA ASP A 777 -32.25 -22.53 30.13
C ASP A 777 -30.84 -21.92 30.01
N GLU A 778 -30.13 -21.75 31.12
CA GLU A 778 -28.81 -21.09 31.24
C GLU A 778 -27.67 -21.87 30.56
N LYS A 779 -27.98 -22.93 29.80
CA LYS A 779 -27.00 -23.75 29.08
C LYS A 779 -27.34 -24.03 27.62
N LYS A 780 -28.30 -23.32 27.02
CA LYS A 780 -28.52 -23.38 25.57
C LYS A 780 -27.71 -22.27 24.89
N ALA A 781 -26.83 -22.66 23.96
CA ALA A 781 -26.15 -21.74 23.06
C ALA A 781 -27.18 -20.80 22.43
N MET A 782 -27.11 -19.51 22.73
CA MET A 782 -28.00 -18.52 22.13
C MET A 782 -27.65 -18.42 20.64
N SER A 783 -28.51 -18.96 19.77
CA SER A 783 -28.38 -18.80 18.33
C SER A 783 -28.64 -17.34 17.95
N ILE A 784 -27.69 -16.71 17.26
CA ILE A 784 -27.84 -15.36 16.74
C ILE A 784 -28.64 -15.42 15.44
N GLU A 785 -29.80 -14.79 15.39
CA GLU A 785 -30.64 -14.74 14.19
C GLU A 785 -29.92 -13.96 13.07
N GLY A 786 -29.83 -14.53 11.86
CA GLY A 786 -29.14 -13.92 10.72
C GLY A 786 -27.61 -14.04 10.71
N LEU A 787 -27.01 -14.72 11.69
CA LEU A 787 -25.59 -15.02 11.72
C LEU A 787 -25.18 -15.98 10.60
N ARG A 788 -24.20 -15.56 9.80
CA ARG A 788 -23.54 -16.40 8.81
C ARG A 788 -22.07 -16.57 9.19
N GLU A 789 -21.62 -17.80 9.27
CA GLU A 789 -20.20 -18.12 9.31
C GLU A 789 -19.75 -18.35 7.87
N GLU A 790 -18.97 -17.41 7.35
CA GLU A 790 -18.47 -17.46 5.98
C GLU A 790 -16.94 -17.30 6.01
N LYS A 791 -16.25 -18.12 5.23
CA LYS A 791 -14.82 -17.93 4.96
C LYS A 791 -14.70 -16.82 3.91
N VAL A 792 -14.14 -15.68 4.30
CA VAL A 792 -14.04 -14.49 3.45
C VAL A 792 -12.63 -13.92 3.48
N THR A 793 -12.28 -13.15 2.46
CA THR A 793 -11.04 -12.36 2.45
C THR A 793 -11.34 -10.92 2.81
N ILE A 794 -10.71 -10.45 3.88
CA ILE A 794 -10.86 -9.12 4.47
C ILE A 794 -9.77 -8.21 3.93
N LEU A 795 -10.14 -7.07 3.38
CA LEU A 795 -9.25 -5.96 3.03
C LEU A 795 -9.34 -4.89 4.12
N ASN A 796 -8.27 -4.73 4.89
CA ASN A 796 -8.11 -3.69 5.90
C ASN A 796 -7.11 -2.64 5.41
N ILE A 797 -7.55 -1.41 5.23
CA ILE A 797 -6.73 -0.31 4.71
C ILE A 797 -6.56 0.73 5.83
N ILE A 798 -5.37 0.76 6.42
CA ILE A 798 -4.99 1.81 7.38
C ILE A 798 -4.50 3.02 6.60
N ILE A 799 -5.04 4.19 6.92
CA ILE A 799 -4.78 5.46 6.26
C ILE A 799 -3.97 6.33 7.22
N SER A 800 -2.73 6.64 6.83
CA SER A 800 -1.86 7.56 7.58
C SER A 800 -1.71 8.85 6.77
N GLU A 801 -2.52 9.85 7.07
CA GLU A 801 -2.26 11.21 6.59
C GLU A 801 -1.43 11.97 7.63
N LYS A 802 -0.37 12.67 7.21
CA LYS A 802 0.45 13.46 8.14
C LYS A 802 -0.34 14.57 8.82
N SER A 803 -1.35 15.13 8.13
CA SER A 803 -2.24 16.18 8.64
C SER A 803 -3.25 15.66 9.67
N LEU A 804 -3.59 14.37 9.69
CA LEU A 804 -4.48 13.78 10.70
C LEU A 804 -3.81 13.74 12.09
N ARG A 805 -2.47 13.74 12.14
CA ARG A 805 -1.70 13.63 13.39
C ARG A 805 -1.70 14.91 14.23
N THR A 806 -2.04 16.06 13.66
CA THR A 806 -1.95 17.36 14.34
C THR A 806 -3.24 17.78 15.05
N GLY A 807 -4.34 17.05 14.92
CA GLY A 807 -5.59 17.27 15.68
C GLY A 807 -6.38 18.56 15.39
N ASP A 808 -5.79 19.50 14.64
CA ASP A 808 -6.34 20.84 14.34
C ASP A 808 -7.06 20.94 12.99
N GLN A 809 -7.56 19.83 12.42
CA GLN A 809 -8.23 19.87 11.12
C GLN A 809 -9.57 20.63 11.17
N SER A 810 -9.78 21.53 10.20
CA SER A 810 -11.07 22.20 10.05
C SER A 810 -12.11 21.20 9.49
N ILE A 811 -13.41 21.45 9.71
CA ILE A 811 -14.48 20.62 9.13
C ILE A 811 -14.39 20.51 7.60
N PRO A 812 -14.12 21.60 6.85
CA PRO A 812 -13.85 21.51 5.43
C PRO A 812 -12.75 20.51 5.07
N ASP A 813 -11.66 20.48 5.85
CA ASP A 813 -10.55 19.54 5.63
C ASP A 813 -11.00 18.10 5.85
N LEU A 814 -11.76 17.83 6.92
CA LEU A 814 -12.32 16.51 7.22
C LEU A 814 -13.30 16.04 6.13
N ILE A 815 -14.17 16.94 5.63
CA ILE A 815 -15.09 16.64 4.53
C ILE A 815 -14.30 16.30 3.26
N ASN A 816 -13.31 17.12 2.91
CA ASN A 816 -12.51 16.93 1.72
C ASN A 816 -11.70 15.64 1.80
N LEU A 817 -11.14 15.33 2.96
CA LEU A 817 -10.45 14.07 3.23
C LEU A 817 -11.39 12.88 3.06
N ASN A 818 -12.57 12.91 3.69
CA ASN A 818 -13.55 11.83 3.59
C ASN A 818 -13.96 11.56 2.13
N LEU A 819 -14.22 12.62 1.37
CA LEU A 819 -14.55 12.50 -0.06
C LEU A 819 -13.40 11.93 -0.89
N ARG A 820 -12.16 12.34 -0.60
CA ARG A 820 -10.95 11.78 -1.24
C ARG A 820 -10.78 10.30 -0.91
N ILE A 821 -10.93 9.91 0.35
CA ILE A 821 -10.88 8.52 0.79
C ILE A 821 -11.97 7.71 0.09
N LYS A 822 -13.18 8.25 -0.02
CA LYS A 822 -14.29 7.58 -0.70
C LYS A 822 -14.04 7.38 -2.19
N SER A 823 -13.57 8.40 -2.90
CA SER A 823 -13.30 8.30 -4.34
C SER A 823 -12.12 7.37 -4.63
N LEU A 824 -11.06 7.39 -3.81
CA LEU A 824 -9.86 6.60 -4.02
C LEU A 824 -10.00 5.14 -3.56
N LEU A 825 -10.80 4.87 -2.52
CA LEU A 825 -10.89 3.54 -1.90
C LEU A 825 -12.24 2.84 -2.14
N SER A 826 -13.37 3.53 -1.99
CA SER A 826 -14.68 2.86 -1.99
C SER A 826 -15.11 2.40 -3.39
N GLU A 827 -14.76 3.16 -4.43
CA GLU A 827 -15.14 2.83 -5.81
C GLU A 827 -14.42 1.56 -6.31
N PRO A 828 -13.08 1.42 -6.19
CA PRO A 828 -12.39 0.17 -6.53
C PRO A 828 -12.86 -1.05 -5.73
N ILE A 829 -13.25 -0.88 -4.46
CA ILE A 829 -13.77 -1.96 -3.62
C ILE A 829 -15.10 -2.47 -4.17
N ARG A 830 -16.03 -1.58 -4.51
CA ARG A 830 -17.34 -1.96 -5.05
C ARG A 830 -17.24 -2.56 -6.45
N GLN A 831 -16.40 -2.00 -7.31
CA GLN A 831 -16.20 -2.50 -8.69
C GLN A 831 -15.73 -3.95 -8.72
N HIS A 832 -14.96 -4.38 -7.71
CA HIS A 832 -14.48 -5.76 -7.57
C HIS A 832 -15.37 -6.63 -6.66
N GLY A 833 -16.59 -6.18 -6.33
CA GLY A 833 -17.57 -6.97 -5.57
C GLY A 833 -17.35 -7.01 -4.05
N GLY A 834 -16.55 -6.11 -3.49
CA GLY A 834 -16.30 -6.01 -2.05
C GLY A 834 -17.41 -5.28 -1.30
N THR A 835 -17.70 -5.73 -0.07
CA THR A 835 -18.67 -5.10 0.83
C THR A 835 -17.92 -4.37 1.95
N VAL A 836 -18.12 -3.05 2.06
CA VAL A 836 -17.51 -2.24 3.14
C VAL A 836 -18.23 -2.53 4.45
N THR A 837 -17.49 -2.95 5.48
CA THR A 837 -17.99 -3.19 6.85
C THR A 837 -17.79 -1.99 7.74
N LYS A 838 -16.65 -1.29 7.62
CA LYS A 838 -16.31 -0.11 8.45
C LYS A 838 -15.67 0.95 7.58
N MET A 839 -16.03 2.21 7.79
CA MET A 839 -15.40 3.35 7.12
C MET A 839 -15.14 4.48 8.10
N SER A 840 -13.89 4.93 8.16
CA SER A 840 -13.46 6.07 8.97
C SER A 840 -12.34 6.82 8.25
N ASN A 841 -11.96 7.99 8.76
CA ASN A 841 -10.86 8.77 8.17
C ASN A 841 -9.49 8.11 8.37
N GLU A 842 -9.37 7.15 9.29
CA GLU A 842 -8.11 6.46 9.62
C GLU A 842 -8.05 5.02 9.09
N ASN A 843 -9.20 4.41 8.83
CA ASN A 843 -9.29 3.00 8.48
C ASN A 843 -10.55 2.70 7.65
N VAL A 844 -10.39 1.91 6.59
CA VAL A 844 -11.47 1.30 5.80
C VAL A 844 -11.34 -0.22 5.82
N VAL A 845 -12.41 -0.92 6.18
CA VAL A 845 -12.48 -2.39 6.20
C VAL A 845 -13.56 -2.86 5.26
N ALA A 846 -13.22 -3.77 4.35
CA ALA A 846 -14.13 -4.45 3.44
C ALA A 846 -13.90 -5.96 3.45
N PHE A 847 -14.90 -6.75 3.07
CA PHE A 847 -14.76 -8.19 2.86
C PHE A 847 -15.20 -8.59 1.45
N PHE A 848 -14.63 -9.69 0.97
CA PHE A 848 -14.84 -10.26 -0.35
C PHE A 848 -15.09 -11.76 -0.22
N ALA A 849 -15.97 -12.31 -1.06
CA ALA A 849 -16.20 -13.74 -1.14
C ALA A 849 -15.02 -14.49 -1.80
N ASP A 850 -14.22 -13.81 -2.62
CA ASP A 850 -13.08 -14.37 -3.35
C ASP A 850 -11.81 -13.57 -3.07
N ALA A 851 -10.73 -14.28 -2.73
CA ALA A 851 -9.42 -13.71 -2.43
C ALA A 851 -8.81 -12.99 -3.64
N ARG A 852 -9.07 -13.49 -4.87
CA ARG A 852 -8.54 -12.88 -6.09
C ARG A 852 -9.17 -11.52 -6.36
N SER A 853 -10.49 -11.40 -6.20
CA SER A 853 -11.19 -10.11 -6.25
C SER A 853 -10.66 -9.11 -5.21
N ALA A 854 -10.38 -9.57 -3.98
CA ALA A 854 -9.80 -8.73 -2.93
C ALA A 854 -8.39 -8.23 -3.32
N ALA A 855 -7.54 -9.13 -3.85
CA ALA A 855 -6.21 -8.82 -4.35
C ALA A 855 -6.23 -7.79 -5.50
N SER A 856 -7.09 -8.00 -6.50
CA SER A 856 -7.25 -7.06 -7.62
C SER A 856 -7.75 -5.69 -7.15
N SER A 857 -8.68 -5.65 -6.20
CA SER A 857 -9.15 -4.40 -5.60
C SER A 857 -8.02 -3.66 -4.86
N ALA A 858 -7.22 -4.37 -4.06
CA ALA A 858 -6.08 -3.80 -3.34
C ALA A 858 -5.01 -3.23 -4.29
N ILE A 859 -4.69 -3.93 -5.39
CA ILE A 859 -3.75 -3.44 -6.41
C ILE A 859 -4.30 -2.17 -7.09
N ALA A 860 -5.59 -2.15 -7.44
CA ALA A 860 -6.24 -0.98 -8.03
C ALA A 860 -6.18 0.24 -7.08
N VAL A 861 -6.45 0.02 -5.80
CA VAL A 861 -6.36 1.06 -4.75
C VAL A 861 -4.93 1.62 -4.64
N VAL A 862 -3.92 0.76 -4.56
CA VAL A 862 -2.51 1.19 -4.45
C VAL A 862 -2.08 1.97 -5.69
N LYS A 863 -2.51 1.53 -6.88
CA LYS A 863 -2.22 2.24 -8.15
C LYS A 863 -2.85 3.63 -8.18
N LEU A 864 -4.14 3.75 -7.87
CA LEU A 864 -4.83 5.04 -7.81
C LEU A 864 -4.20 5.98 -6.78
N MET A 865 -3.78 5.45 -5.62
CA MET A 865 -3.10 6.25 -4.60
C MET A 865 -1.70 6.70 -5.04
N ARG A 866 -0.96 5.84 -5.75
CA ARG A 866 0.33 6.20 -6.34
C ARG A 866 0.14 7.35 -7.33
N ASP A 867 -0.80 7.22 -8.26
CA ASP A 867 -1.10 8.25 -9.27
C ASP A 867 -1.52 9.57 -8.62
N PHE A 868 -2.34 9.51 -7.57
CA PHE A 868 -2.71 10.67 -6.77
C PHE A 868 -1.49 11.35 -6.13
N ASN A 869 -0.60 10.59 -5.50
CA ASN A 869 0.54 11.10 -4.74
C ASN A 869 1.65 11.70 -5.60
N ILE A 870 1.81 11.28 -6.87
CA ILE A 870 2.92 11.78 -7.70
C ILE A 870 2.80 13.28 -7.97
N GLY A 871 1.59 13.82 -8.11
CA GLY A 871 1.35 15.24 -8.31
C GLY A 871 1.26 16.07 -7.02
N LYS A 872 1.63 15.51 -5.86
CA LYS A 872 1.45 16.18 -4.56
C LYS A 872 2.77 16.39 -3.83
N VAL A 873 2.86 17.57 -3.21
CA VAL A 873 3.88 17.88 -2.19
C VAL A 873 3.80 16.91 -1.02
N GLU A 874 4.93 16.65 -0.37
CA GLU A 874 5.04 15.57 0.60
C GLU A 874 4.11 15.71 1.81
N SER A 875 3.80 16.94 2.23
CA SER A 875 2.88 17.22 3.35
C SER A 875 1.43 16.81 3.08
N ARG A 876 1.07 16.60 1.80
CA ARG A 876 -0.30 16.30 1.36
C ARG A 876 -0.46 14.92 0.74
N ARG A 877 0.61 14.11 0.76
CA ARG A 877 0.53 12.72 0.33
C ARG A 877 -0.24 11.90 1.35
N ILE A 878 -1.03 10.95 0.87
CA ILE A 878 -1.79 10.02 1.70
C ILE A 878 -1.10 8.66 1.63
N ASP A 879 -0.85 8.09 2.80
CA ASP A 879 -0.15 6.81 2.91
C ASP A 879 -1.10 5.71 3.30
N LEU A 880 -1.03 4.60 2.56
CA LEU A 880 -1.88 3.45 2.78
C LEU A 880 -1.05 2.27 3.29
N TYR A 881 -1.63 1.50 4.20
CA TYR A 881 -1.12 0.20 4.62
C TYR A 881 -2.22 -0.86 4.42
N PRO A 882 -2.44 -1.31 3.17
CA PRO A 882 -3.42 -2.32 2.85
C PRO A 882 -2.98 -3.72 3.32
N GLN A 883 -3.91 -4.43 3.95
CA GLN A 883 -3.74 -5.78 4.47
C GLN A 883 -4.86 -6.68 3.95
N LEU A 884 -4.51 -7.88 3.46
CA LEU A 884 -5.47 -8.93 3.10
C LEU A 884 -5.33 -10.11 4.05
N LEU A 885 -6.45 -10.54 4.61
CA LEU A 885 -6.52 -11.61 5.59
C LEU A 885 -7.67 -12.54 5.20
N THR A 886 -7.47 -13.86 5.21
CA THR A 886 -8.53 -14.81 4.89
C THR A 886 -8.86 -15.58 6.15
N GLU A 887 -10.09 -15.43 6.63
CA GLU A 887 -10.52 -16.09 7.86
C GLU A 887 -12.02 -16.41 7.81
N THR A 888 -12.43 -17.39 8.62
CA THR A 888 -13.84 -17.68 8.85
C THR A 888 -14.38 -16.65 9.83
N VAL A 889 -15.23 -15.74 9.34
CA VAL A 889 -15.80 -14.68 10.16
C VAL A 889 -17.31 -14.80 10.27
N LYS A 890 -17.79 -14.23 11.36
CA LYS A 890 -19.20 -14.16 11.73
C LYS A 890 -19.79 -12.86 11.23
N ILE A 891 -20.70 -12.95 10.27
CA ILE A 891 -21.33 -11.81 9.61
C ILE A 891 -22.79 -11.71 10.04
N VAL A 892 -23.19 -10.54 10.51
CA VAL A 892 -24.59 -10.17 10.77
C VAL A 892 -24.83 -8.81 10.14
N ASN A 893 -25.91 -8.65 9.38
CA ASN A 893 -26.27 -7.38 8.73
C ASN A 893 -25.10 -6.76 7.92
N GLU A 894 -24.35 -7.56 7.16
CA GLU A 894 -23.17 -7.11 6.37
C GLU A 894 -22.04 -6.50 7.23
N GLU A 895 -22.09 -6.66 8.55
CA GLU A 895 -21.00 -6.35 9.45
C GLU A 895 -20.30 -7.62 9.93
N ILE A 896 -18.98 -7.57 9.93
CA ILE A 896 -18.16 -8.55 10.65
C ILE A 896 -18.36 -8.28 12.15
N LEU A 897 -18.99 -9.21 12.85
CA LEU A 897 -19.23 -9.12 14.29
C LEU A 897 -17.92 -8.94 15.03
N GLU A 898 -17.06 -9.96 15.05
CA GLU A 898 -15.74 -9.92 15.65
C GLU A 898 -14.70 -9.79 14.55
N PHE A 899 -14.03 -8.64 14.55
CA PHE A 899 -12.96 -8.40 13.59
C PHE A 899 -11.70 -9.07 14.14
N PRO A 900 -10.94 -9.82 13.33
CA PRO A 900 -9.79 -10.55 13.81
C PRO A 900 -8.59 -9.62 14.02
N PHE A 901 -8.68 -8.78 15.05
CA PHE A 901 -7.62 -7.82 15.41
C PHE A 901 -6.29 -8.52 15.70
N ARG A 902 -6.31 -9.82 16.05
CA ARG A 902 -5.10 -10.65 16.21
C ARG A 902 -4.27 -10.76 14.93
N LEU A 903 -4.93 -10.71 13.77
CA LEU A 903 -4.29 -10.84 12.45
C LEU A 903 -3.87 -9.49 11.86
N VAL A 904 -4.39 -8.38 12.40
CA VAL A 904 -4.09 -7.02 11.93
C VAL A 904 -2.92 -6.44 12.70
N ASN A 905 -1.85 -6.14 11.97
CA ASN A 905 -0.62 -5.57 12.53
C ASN A 905 -0.55 -4.06 12.28
N ASP A 906 0.04 -3.30 13.21
CA ASP A 906 0.39 -1.90 12.95
C ASP A 906 1.68 -1.85 12.11
N PHE A 907 1.50 -1.61 10.81
CA PHE A 907 2.60 -1.49 9.87
C PHE A 907 3.18 -0.07 9.75
N GLY A 908 2.71 0.90 10.56
CA GLY A 908 3.08 2.31 10.42
C GLY A 908 4.59 2.62 10.59
N SER A 909 5.36 1.71 11.19
CA SER A 909 6.82 1.82 11.39
C SER A 909 7.67 1.06 10.35
N TYR A 910 7.03 0.38 9.40
CA TYR A 910 7.64 -0.53 8.43
C TYR A 910 7.79 0.10 7.04
N PRO A 911 8.78 -0.34 6.24
CA PRO A 911 8.94 0.10 4.85
C PRO A 911 7.97 -0.66 3.94
N VAL A 912 6.69 -0.69 4.33
CA VAL A 912 5.59 -1.33 3.60
C VAL A 912 4.48 -0.34 3.28
N ARG A 913 4.80 0.96 3.34
CA ARG A 913 3.94 2.05 2.89
C ARG A 913 3.55 1.83 1.43
N ASN A 914 2.25 1.91 1.16
CA ASN A 914 1.63 1.65 -0.14
C ASN A 914 1.94 0.25 -0.69
N ARG A 915 2.13 -0.75 0.18
CA ARG A 915 2.35 -2.15 -0.19
C ARG A 915 1.27 -3.04 0.42
N ILE A 916 0.88 -4.08 -0.32
CA ILE A 916 -0.19 -5.00 0.06
C ILE A 916 0.42 -6.14 0.86
N ILE A 917 0.02 -6.23 2.12
CA ILE A 917 0.49 -7.27 3.04
C ILE A 917 -0.57 -8.34 3.18
N ILE A 918 -0.16 -9.61 3.11
CA ILE A 918 -1.06 -10.76 3.20
C ILE A 918 -0.59 -11.73 4.28
N ASP A 919 -1.52 -12.42 4.92
CA ASP A 919 -1.24 -13.52 5.86
C ASP A 919 -0.90 -14.84 5.12
N GLY A 920 -0.50 -15.85 5.89
CA GLY A 920 -0.16 -17.17 5.36
C GLY A 920 -1.34 -17.85 4.66
N GLU A 921 -2.54 -17.77 5.23
CA GLU A 921 -3.72 -18.41 4.64
C GLU A 921 -4.14 -17.76 3.30
N THR A 922 -4.10 -16.44 3.20
CA THR A 922 -4.34 -15.75 1.91
C THR A 922 -3.23 -16.05 0.91
N MET A 923 -1.98 -16.16 1.36
CA MET A 923 -0.83 -16.50 0.50
C MET A 923 -1.02 -17.85 -0.18
N GLU A 924 -1.45 -18.89 0.55
CA GLU A 924 -1.70 -20.23 -0.02
C GLU A 924 -2.77 -20.21 -1.12
N ILE A 925 -3.80 -19.37 -0.99
CA ILE A 925 -4.86 -19.23 -1.99
C ILE A 925 -4.37 -18.44 -3.21
N LEU A 926 -3.55 -17.41 -2.99
CA LEU A 926 -3.12 -16.48 -4.05
C LEU A 926 -1.84 -16.87 -4.78
N SER A 927 -1.05 -17.82 -4.26
CA SER A 927 0.29 -18.13 -4.79
C SER A 927 0.32 -18.62 -6.24
N GLU A 928 -0.80 -19.15 -6.75
CA GLU A 928 -0.92 -19.57 -8.16
C GLU A 928 -1.22 -18.40 -9.10
N PHE A 929 -1.78 -17.31 -8.59
CA PHE A 929 -2.29 -16.20 -9.39
C PHE A 929 -1.45 -14.94 -9.29
N PHE A 930 -0.67 -14.78 -8.21
CA PHE A 930 0.11 -13.59 -7.92
C PHE A 930 1.52 -13.93 -7.44
N SER A 931 2.46 -13.04 -7.76
CA SER A 931 3.83 -13.09 -7.26
C SER A 931 3.84 -12.61 -5.81
N ILE A 932 4.47 -13.39 -4.92
CA ILE A 932 4.44 -13.15 -3.47
C ILE A 932 5.87 -13.21 -2.93
N ARG A 933 6.23 -12.30 -2.01
CA ARG A 933 7.53 -12.33 -1.31
C ARG A 933 7.38 -12.35 0.20
N VAL A 934 8.24 -13.09 0.86
CA VAL A 934 8.26 -13.19 2.33
C VAL A 934 8.76 -11.89 2.95
N ILE A 935 8.03 -11.36 3.94
CA ILE A 935 8.53 -10.27 4.79
C ILE A 935 9.36 -10.88 5.93
N PRO A 936 10.61 -10.42 6.16
CA PRO A 936 11.51 -11.11 7.09
C PRO A 936 11.03 -11.02 8.54
N GLU A 937 11.26 -12.07 9.33
CA GLU A 937 10.83 -12.13 10.74
C GLU A 937 11.56 -11.19 11.72
N PRO A 938 12.85 -10.82 11.54
CA PRO A 938 13.51 -9.85 12.43
C PRO A 938 12.84 -8.47 12.42
N VAL A 939 12.25 -8.12 11.28
CA VAL A 939 11.42 -6.93 11.11
C VAL A 939 10.15 -7.06 11.97
N ARG A 940 9.53 -8.23 12.05
CA ARG A 940 8.32 -8.52 12.84
C ARG A 940 8.55 -8.63 14.36
N THR A 941 9.71 -9.12 14.80
CA THR A 941 10.04 -9.33 16.23
C THR A 941 10.06 -8.00 17.00
N MET A 942 10.39 -6.91 16.33
CA MET A 942 10.42 -5.54 16.87
C MET A 942 9.03 -4.92 17.12
N SER A 943 7.96 -5.43 16.51
CA SER A 943 6.58 -4.98 16.73
C SER A 943 5.74 -5.94 17.57
N GLY A 944 6.28 -7.10 17.94
CA GLY A 944 5.51 -8.15 18.59
C GLY A 944 4.58 -8.94 17.66
N CYS A 945 4.80 -8.89 16.34
CA CYS A 945 4.00 -9.63 15.35
C CYS A 945 4.47 -11.10 15.21
N ALA A 946 3.66 -12.05 15.72
CA ALA A 946 3.94 -13.48 15.68
C ALA A 946 3.61 -14.16 14.32
N LEU A 947 2.89 -13.49 13.42
CA LEU A 947 2.34 -14.09 12.19
C LEU A 947 3.22 -13.92 10.96
N ARG A 948 3.33 -14.98 10.14
CA ARG A 948 4.02 -14.90 8.84
C ARG A 948 3.28 -13.98 7.89
N CYS A 949 3.95 -12.91 7.47
CA CYS A 949 3.42 -11.94 6.52
C CYS A 949 4.19 -12.00 5.21
N TYR A 950 3.46 -11.74 4.13
CA TYR A 950 3.98 -11.72 2.77
C TYR A 950 3.56 -10.43 2.09
N GLU A 951 4.33 -10.01 1.09
CA GLU A 951 3.98 -8.91 0.21
C GLU A 951 3.45 -9.45 -1.10
N LEU A 952 2.23 -9.04 -1.46
CA LEU A 952 1.62 -9.32 -2.75
C LEU A 952 2.17 -8.32 -3.79
N LEU A 953 2.65 -8.85 -4.91
CA LEU A 953 3.18 -8.07 -6.03
C LEU A 953 2.21 -8.12 -7.21
N ASP A 954 2.71 -8.47 -8.38
CA ASP A 954 1.96 -8.44 -9.63
C ASP A 954 1.29 -9.79 -9.93
N PRO A 955 0.23 -9.80 -10.76
CA PRO A 955 -0.38 -11.02 -11.25
C PRO A 955 0.62 -11.88 -12.02
N VAL A 956 0.60 -13.20 -11.84
CA VAL A 956 1.44 -14.11 -12.63
C VAL A 956 0.74 -14.40 -13.95
N ASN A 957 1.29 -13.87 -15.05
CA ASN A 957 0.76 -14.11 -16.41
C ASN A 957 1.82 -14.58 -17.41
N PHE A 958 3.11 -14.48 -17.09
CA PHE A 958 4.19 -14.68 -18.07
C PHE A 958 4.17 -16.05 -18.74
N ILE A 959 4.15 -17.15 -17.97
CA ILE A 959 4.21 -18.52 -18.52
C ILE A 959 3.04 -18.75 -19.48
N ARG A 960 1.81 -18.47 -19.03
CA ARG A 960 0.61 -18.66 -19.84
C ARG A 960 0.63 -17.81 -21.11
N LEU A 961 0.96 -16.52 -21.00
CA LEU A 961 1.05 -15.64 -22.16
C LEU A 961 2.15 -16.08 -23.12
N SER A 962 3.29 -16.54 -22.61
CA SER A 962 4.38 -17.04 -23.45
C SER A 962 3.97 -18.28 -24.24
N GLU A 963 3.23 -19.21 -23.63
CA GLU A 963 2.69 -20.39 -24.30
C GLU A 963 1.65 -20.01 -25.36
N ASP A 964 0.74 -19.08 -25.03
CA ASP A 964 -0.28 -18.58 -25.95
C ASP A 964 0.35 -17.88 -27.17
N ILE A 965 1.37 -17.03 -26.95
CA ILE A 965 2.13 -16.34 -28.02
C ILE A 965 2.91 -17.34 -28.88
N ILE A 966 3.64 -18.28 -28.27
CA ILE A 966 4.38 -19.31 -29.01
C ILE A 966 3.42 -20.15 -29.85
N LYS A 967 2.26 -20.52 -29.30
CA LYS A 967 1.24 -21.28 -30.01
C LYS A 967 0.67 -20.49 -31.19
N SER A 968 0.29 -19.22 -30.98
CA SER A 968 -0.26 -18.39 -32.05
C SER A 968 0.74 -18.19 -33.19
N LEU A 969 2.02 -17.96 -32.87
CA LEU A 969 3.09 -17.80 -33.87
C LEU A 969 3.35 -19.09 -34.65
N ARG A 970 3.33 -20.26 -33.99
CA ARG A 970 3.44 -21.56 -34.66
C ARG A 970 2.26 -21.85 -35.58
N GLU A 971 1.04 -21.59 -35.12
CA GLU A 971 -0.17 -21.74 -35.94
C GLU A 971 -0.15 -20.81 -37.15
N GLU A 972 0.36 -19.59 -37.00
CA GLU A 972 0.54 -18.65 -38.10
C GLU A 972 1.63 -19.08 -39.08
N GLU A 973 2.71 -19.68 -38.59
CA GLU A 973 3.75 -20.24 -39.45
C GLU A 973 3.26 -21.49 -40.20
N GLU A 974 2.53 -22.40 -39.56
CA GLU A 974 1.91 -23.55 -40.24
C GLU A 974 0.90 -23.09 -41.28
N ARG A 975 0.09 -22.06 -40.98
CA ARG A 975 -0.83 -21.46 -41.96
C ARG A 975 -0.07 -20.87 -43.15
N ARG A 976 1.09 -20.26 -42.92
CA ARG A 976 1.98 -19.76 -43.98
C ARG A 976 2.55 -20.89 -44.84
N GLU A 977 3.00 -21.98 -44.24
CA GLU A 977 3.47 -23.16 -44.97
C GLU A 977 2.36 -23.80 -45.79
N ARG A 978 1.16 -23.95 -45.23
CA ARG A 978 -0.02 -24.45 -45.96
C ARG A 978 -0.37 -23.56 -47.14
N LYS A 979 -0.38 -22.23 -46.97
CA LYS A 979 -0.57 -21.28 -48.08
C LYS A 979 0.51 -21.38 -49.15
N LYS A 980 1.78 -21.54 -48.77
CA LYS A 980 2.87 -21.78 -49.74
C LYS A 980 2.66 -23.08 -50.52
N LEU A 981 2.24 -24.15 -49.84
CA LEU A 981 1.96 -25.44 -50.46
C LEU A 981 0.72 -25.37 -51.37
N GLU A 982 -0.31 -24.63 -50.99
CA GLU A 982 -1.49 -24.35 -51.82
C GLU A 982 -1.09 -23.56 -53.08
N ILE A 983 -0.28 -22.50 -52.94
CA ILE A 983 0.28 -21.74 -54.07
C ILE A 983 1.08 -22.66 -55.01
N ASP A 984 1.98 -23.48 -54.47
CA ASP A 984 2.77 -24.42 -55.26
C ASP A 984 1.90 -25.49 -55.94
N ALA A 985 0.81 -25.91 -55.30
CA ALA A 985 -0.15 -26.86 -55.84
C ALA A 985 -0.99 -26.24 -56.96
N GLU A 986 -1.49 -25.02 -56.79
CA GLU A 986 -2.22 -24.27 -57.82
C GLU A 986 -1.34 -23.94 -59.02
N LEU A 987 -0.10 -23.50 -58.80
CA LEU A 987 0.89 -23.30 -59.86
C LEU A 987 1.18 -24.59 -60.63
N LYS A 988 1.24 -25.75 -59.94
CA LYS A 988 1.38 -27.07 -60.57
C LYS A 988 0.11 -27.50 -61.30
N LYS A 989 -1.08 -27.14 -60.81
CA LYS A 989 -2.37 -27.45 -61.43
C LYS A 989 -2.57 -26.65 -62.71
N LEU A 990 -2.29 -25.35 -62.70
CA LEU A 990 -2.27 -24.48 -63.89
C LEU A 990 -1.25 -24.94 -64.95
N LYS A 991 -0.11 -25.52 -64.54
CA LYS A 991 0.84 -26.15 -65.48
C LYS A 991 0.33 -27.46 -66.09
N ARG A 992 -0.61 -28.16 -65.43
CA ARG A 992 -1.17 -29.45 -65.89
C ARG A 992 -2.49 -29.28 -66.67
N GLU A 993 -3.31 -28.29 -66.34
CA GLU A 993 -4.55 -27.92 -67.04
C GLU A 993 -4.26 -26.99 -68.22
N ARG A 994 -3.53 -27.49 -69.24
CA ARG A 994 -3.39 -26.80 -70.54
C ARG A 994 -4.53 -27.13 -71.52
N GLY A 995 -5.71 -27.53 -71.03
CA GLY A 995 -6.83 -27.92 -71.87
C GLY A 995 -8.19 -27.44 -71.37
N GLY A 996 -8.70 -26.35 -71.95
CA GLY A 996 -10.12 -26.01 -72.06
C GLY A 996 -10.84 -25.51 -70.80
N SER A 997 -10.47 -24.35 -70.26
CA SER A 997 -11.24 -23.61 -69.25
C SER A 997 -11.69 -22.24 -69.79
N SER A 998 -12.86 -21.75 -69.37
CA SER A 998 -13.46 -20.51 -69.88
C SER A 998 -12.63 -19.26 -69.49
N SER A 999 -12.61 -18.22 -70.34
CA SER A 999 -11.82 -16.99 -70.11
C SER A 999 -12.14 -16.29 -68.78
N VAL A 1000 -13.38 -16.44 -68.30
CA VAL A 1000 -13.85 -15.85 -67.02
C VAL A 1000 -13.25 -16.57 -65.81
N GLU A 1001 -13.08 -17.90 -65.87
CA GLU A 1001 -12.45 -18.68 -64.79
C GLU A 1001 -10.94 -18.45 -64.73
N ILE A 1002 -10.30 -18.31 -65.89
CA ILE A 1002 -8.87 -17.96 -65.98
C ILE A 1002 -8.63 -16.56 -65.40
N MET A 1003 -9.50 -15.60 -65.70
CA MET A 1003 -9.39 -14.23 -65.20
C MET A 1003 -9.58 -14.15 -63.68
N ARG A 1004 -10.53 -14.89 -63.09
CA ARG A 1004 -10.69 -14.98 -61.64
C ARG A 1004 -9.49 -15.64 -60.96
N GLY A 1005 -8.99 -16.76 -61.49
CA GLY A 1005 -7.81 -17.43 -60.94
C GLY A 1005 -6.55 -16.56 -60.98
N LEU A 1006 -6.39 -15.73 -62.01
CA LEU A 1006 -5.29 -14.77 -62.11
C LEU A 1006 -5.44 -13.60 -61.13
N ASP A 1007 -6.65 -13.12 -60.86
CA ASP A 1007 -6.88 -12.05 -59.88
C ASP A 1007 -6.63 -12.54 -58.44
N ASP A 1008 -7.05 -13.77 -58.13
CA ASP A 1008 -6.80 -14.43 -56.83
C ASP A 1008 -5.29 -14.64 -56.60
N ILE A 1009 -4.54 -15.11 -57.61
CA ILE A 1009 -3.08 -15.22 -57.55
C ILE A 1009 -2.44 -13.83 -57.38
N GLY A 1010 -3.02 -12.78 -57.98
CA GLY A 1010 -2.56 -11.40 -57.83
C GLY A 1010 -2.68 -10.86 -56.41
N GLN A 1011 -3.81 -11.11 -55.76
CA GLN A 1011 -4.00 -10.74 -54.35
C GLN A 1011 -3.07 -11.53 -53.43
N MET A 1012 -2.90 -12.83 -53.70
CA MET A 1012 -1.98 -13.69 -52.95
C MET A 1012 -0.51 -13.28 -53.13
N LEU A 1013 -0.11 -12.93 -54.35
CA LEU A 1013 1.22 -12.43 -54.67
C LEU A 1013 1.48 -11.08 -53.98
N HIS A 1014 0.51 -10.16 -54.00
CA HIS A 1014 0.63 -8.89 -53.29
C HIS A 1014 0.86 -9.10 -51.79
N GLY A 1015 0.09 -10.01 -51.17
CA GLY A 1015 0.28 -10.39 -49.78
C GLY A 1015 1.67 -10.94 -49.47
N GLN A 1016 2.23 -11.80 -50.34
CA GLN A 1016 3.60 -12.32 -50.18
C GLN A 1016 4.67 -11.23 -50.36
N LEU A 1017 4.49 -10.32 -51.30
CA LEU A 1017 5.43 -9.22 -51.55
C LEU A 1017 5.45 -8.22 -50.38
N ASP A 1018 4.28 -7.89 -49.82
CA ASP A 1018 4.17 -7.06 -48.62
C ASP A 1018 4.81 -7.74 -47.39
N GLU A 1019 4.73 -9.07 -47.30
CA GLU A 1019 5.39 -9.85 -46.25
C GLU A 1019 6.92 -9.81 -46.40
N ILE A 1020 7.46 -9.90 -47.62
CA ILE A 1020 8.89 -9.73 -47.89
C ILE A 1020 9.35 -8.31 -47.52
N ASP A 1021 8.56 -7.28 -47.83
CA ASP A 1021 8.86 -5.89 -47.44
C ASP A 1021 8.91 -5.73 -45.91
N ARG A 1022 7.92 -6.28 -45.19
CA ARG A 1022 7.93 -6.30 -43.71
C ARG A 1022 9.11 -7.07 -43.14
N TYR A 1023 9.44 -8.23 -43.71
CA TYR A 1023 10.57 -9.07 -43.29
C TYR A 1023 11.91 -8.32 -43.42
N VAL A 1024 12.12 -7.63 -44.54
CA VAL A 1024 13.34 -6.86 -44.79
C VAL A 1024 13.40 -5.62 -43.91
N GLN A 1025 12.28 -4.92 -43.67
CA GLN A 1025 12.22 -3.78 -42.75
C GLN A 1025 12.52 -4.16 -41.30
N LYS A 1026 12.03 -5.31 -40.83
CA LYS A 1026 12.29 -5.80 -39.47
C LYS A 1026 13.76 -6.19 -39.24
N ARG A 1027 14.56 -6.41 -40.30
CA ARG A 1027 15.88 -7.08 -40.20
C ARG A 1027 17.05 -6.32 -40.83
N SER A 1028 16.81 -5.43 -41.80
CA SER A 1028 17.84 -4.64 -42.47
C SER A 1028 17.90 -3.21 -41.95
N THR A 1029 19.10 -2.62 -41.98
CA THR A 1029 19.37 -1.24 -41.59
C THR A 1029 19.72 -0.36 -42.80
N ASP A 1030 19.97 -0.98 -43.96
CA ASP A 1030 20.30 -0.30 -45.20
C ASP A 1030 19.01 0.29 -45.82
N ARG A 1031 18.85 1.61 -45.70
CA ARG A 1031 17.72 2.36 -46.25
C ARG A 1031 17.66 2.30 -47.77
N GLU A 1032 18.79 2.22 -48.46
CA GLU A 1032 18.82 2.07 -49.91
C GLU A 1032 18.41 0.66 -50.31
N LEU A 1033 18.87 -0.37 -49.61
CA LEU A 1033 18.42 -1.74 -49.81
C LEU A 1033 16.91 -1.88 -49.57
N ILE A 1034 16.39 -1.37 -48.45
CA ILE A 1034 14.94 -1.40 -48.15
C ILE A 1034 14.15 -0.69 -49.25
N LYS A 1035 14.59 0.51 -49.66
CA LYS A 1035 13.93 1.27 -50.72
C LYS A 1035 14.00 0.57 -52.08
N ASN A 1036 15.13 -0.06 -52.40
CA ASN A 1036 15.35 -0.80 -53.63
C ASN A 1036 14.55 -2.09 -53.66
N VAL A 1037 14.52 -2.84 -52.56
CA VAL A 1037 13.70 -4.04 -52.40
C VAL A 1037 12.23 -3.69 -52.49
N ARG A 1038 11.74 -2.68 -51.76
CA ARG A 1038 10.35 -2.22 -51.89
C ARG A 1038 10.02 -1.85 -53.33
N LYS A 1039 10.88 -1.08 -54.00
CA LYS A 1039 10.72 -0.73 -55.43
C LYS A 1039 10.71 -1.96 -56.34
N LEU A 1040 11.57 -2.95 -56.09
CA LEU A 1040 11.61 -4.23 -56.79
C LEU A 1040 10.32 -5.03 -56.60
N LEU A 1041 9.83 -5.15 -55.36
CA LEU A 1041 8.60 -5.86 -55.03
C LEU A 1041 7.39 -5.19 -55.67
N THR A 1042 7.29 -3.86 -55.59
CA THR A 1042 6.25 -3.09 -56.28
C THR A 1042 6.35 -3.25 -57.80
N ASN A 1043 7.56 -3.26 -58.36
CA ASN A 1043 7.77 -3.50 -59.80
C ASN A 1043 7.35 -4.90 -60.22
N VAL A 1044 7.64 -5.93 -59.41
CA VAL A 1044 7.21 -7.32 -59.66
C VAL A 1044 5.68 -7.42 -59.66
N HIS A 1045 5.00 -6.78 -58.71
CA HIS A 1045 3.54 -6.74 -58.67
C HIS A 1045 2.95 -5.98 -59.88
N ASN A 1046 3.56 -4.86 -60.26
CA ASN A 1046 3.14 -4.08 -61.43
C ASN A 1046 3.37 -4.83 -62.75
N LEU A 1047 4.51 -5.51 -62.90
CA LEU A 1047 4.80 -6.38 -64.05
C LEU A 1047 3.76 -7.50 -64.16
N TYR A 1048 3.42 -8.13 -63.05
CA TYR A 1048 2.38 -9.14 -62.98
C TYR A 1048 1.00 -8.59 -63.42
N ARG A 1049 0.61 -7.41 -62.93
CA ARG A 1049 -0.65 -6.74 -63.36
C ARG A 1049 -0.66 -6.42 -64.86
N VAL A 1050 0.46 -5.95 -65.39
CA VAL A 1050 0.58 -5.61 -66.83
C VAL A 1050 0.50 -6.87 -67.69
N GLU A 1051 1.15 -7.95 -67.28
CA GLU A 1051 1.16 -9.20 -68.06
C GLU A 1051 -0.20 -9.91 -68.06
N ILE A 1052 -0.92 -9.87 -66.93
CA ILE A 1052 -2.32 -10.30 -66.87
C ILE A 1052 -3.20 -9.43 -67.76
N SER A 1053 -3.03 -8.11 -67.72
CA SER A 1053 -3.84 -7.20 -68.55
C SER A 1053 -3.63 -7.47 -70.04
N ARG A 1054 -2.43 -7.91 -70.46
CA ARG A 1054 -2.18 -8.35 -71.85
C ARG A 1054 -2.87 -9.67 -72.17
N LEU A 1055 -2.76 -10.66 -71.29
CA LEU A 1055 -3.42 -11.97 -71.42
C LEU A 1055 -4.96 -11.93 -71.44
N ILE A 1056 -5.57 -10.84 -70.97
CA ILE A 1056 -7.02 -10.61 -71.00
C ILE A 1056 -7.47 -9.88 -72.30
N VAL A 1057 -6.55 -9.15 -72.95
CA VAL A 1057 -6.84 -8.33 -74.14
C VAL A 1057 -6.56 -9.06 -75.45
N ASP A 1058 -5.63 -10.02 -75.44
CA ASP A 1058 -5.46 -11.05 -76.48
C ASP A 1058 -6.45 -12.21 -76.26
#